data_AF-A0A2D9GR26-F1
#
_entry.id   AF-A0A2D9GR26-F1
#
_cell.length_a   1.000
_cell.length_b   1.000
_cell.length_c   1.000
_cell.angle_alpha   90.00
_cell.angle_beta   90.00
_cell.angle_gamma   90.00
#
_symmetry.space_group_name_H-M   'P 1'
#
loop_
_entity.id
_entity.type
_entity.pdbx_description
1 polymer ?
#
loop_
_entity_poly.entity_id
_entity_poly.type
_entity_poly.pdbx_seq_one_letter_code
_entity_poly.pdbx_strand_id
1 'polypeptide(L)'
;MMKITLEGVAGKRFGREHNLAVRNPNEALRALCQLIPGFREFLTCAHEHGIFFQVITNNQDRVDYEGLGLNCSSFSLVPVITGALNFSFKNIGLILVGALLVAISMGAFGITYGAVGTISYGMKMAAFSLGMGLIFTGIAGIFAPGVPEGGKQEGREADDAVFAGGTATSSQGTAIPLLYGEFLVQNMPVISSYIDKEQGHILQIISEGQIEGLASGNANKDIYFNGLQSGASSVDLIKITDGTQTDKVITKIDSAGFHVGIGATLQPSPENDPNPQIIRSFNQPDADKLQLRILRGPSYQVKQSSPKSGGEASTSYERYDKKSHSDMNLPSEAQQFLRWNIRVQDANGNILYNEEVRDHGPLKARKVYDIPDIDISGAAMPVSMSLVRLDKGPIPDPESHEGGANQYSFTWVKGDVQFVSADVFWEEDLVYPNSALLGLRYDVGEFTQMPSVQGLFRGIKVPTLNSNLVVSYAWSDNPAYVLLDLLTNPRYGCGLREYELKKKGDKVVEPGIALNDIDLGSFRKAAEYCDDKKITFNAYVNRKSDALDLIRSVAATFQGSLIYAGGYVSLIIDKKLEGSDREYFRLYSEANVIQETDDSGEVTEPCFVYEGTARRARTTAVEVSYVEPREFYTELKESIEDRVAIERYGYNQKTIRALGCTSREQARRLGRYILGSNQLNTETVSFSVGTEGAMLLPGDICLIADPLKTRITGGGRIVAGSTNSVIVDRDITGVDLSSGSWYLYIYGNSGIAERSHVKNIAGSAFTVSGFNNIPTTNQMWILVNEDDENVFRRYRVQSVKENSNGVYEVTGVSYTHDKWDYVDDNQELDYGKATTSYKRNKNPGLNPKKINFSIRNLET
;
A
#
# COMPACT_ATOMS: atom_id res chain seq x y z
N MET A 1 22.60 -29.89 -28.80
CA MET A 1 21.95 -28.83 -29.59
C MET A 1 20.55 -28.67 -29.03
N MET A 2 20.14 -27.43 -28.74
CA MET A 2 18.80 -27.09 -28.29
C MET A 2 17.92 -26.84 -29.51
N LYS A 3 16.71 -27.43 -29.52
CA LYS A 3 15.69 -27.12 -30.52
C LYS A 3 14.90 -25.89 -30.09
N ILE A 4 14.88 -24.86 -30.92
CA ILE A 4 14.20 -23.58 -30.67
C ILE A 4 13.04 -23.45 -31.65
N THR A 5 11.84 -23.25 -31.15
CA THR A 5 10.64 -23.00 -31.96
C THR A 5 10.12 -21.59 -31.74
N LEU A 6 10.05 -20.79 -32.79
CA LEU A 6 9.39 -19.48 -32.76
C LEU A 6 7.98 -19.66 -33.33
N GLU A 7 6.96 -19.32 -32.55
CA GLU A 7 5.57 -19.48 -32.95
C GLU A 7 4.93 -18.15 -33.39
N GLY A 8 3.73 -18.25 -33.98
CA GLY A 8 2.94 -17.09 -34.39
C GLY A 8 3.68 -16.11 -35.30
N VAL A 9 3.55 -14.81 -35.00
CA VAL A 9 4.14 -13.71 -35.78
C VAL A 9 5.67 -13.77 -35.81
N ALA A 10 6.29 -14.18 -34.70
CA ALA A 10 7.75 -14.32 -34.61
C ALA A 10 8.26 -15.42 -35.56
N GLY A 11 7.60 -16.58 -35.58
CA GLY A 11 7.96 -17.68 -36.47
C GLY A 11 7.77 -17.38 -37.96
N LYS A 12 6.73 -16.62 -38.32
CA LYS A 12 6.49 -16.19 -39.71
C LYS A 12 7.57 -15.22 -40.21
N ARG A 13 8.08 -14.36 -39.33
CA ARG A 13 9.02 -13.29 -39.70
C ARG A 13 10.48 -13.73 -39.66
N PHE A 14 10.84 -14.60 -38.71
CA PHE A 14 12.25 -14.94 -38.43
C PHE A 14 12.60 -16.41 -38.68
N GLY A 15 11.62 -17.24 -39.08
CA GLY A 15 11.77 -18.68 -39.23
C GLY A 15 11.18 -19.42 -38.03
N ARG A 16 10.53 -20.56 -38.29
CA ARG A 16 9.78 -21.29 -37.26
C ARG A 16 10.65 -22.18 -36.38
N GLU A 17 11.72 -22.78 -36.92
CA GLU A 17 12.60 -23.69 -36.18
C GLU A 17 14.07 -23.29 -36.34
N HIS A 18 14.79 -23.24 -35.22
CA HIS A 18 16.23 -22.98 -35.16
C HIS A 18 16.90 -24.02 -34.28
N ASN A 19 18.06 -24.54 -34.71
CA ASN A 19 18.85 -25.49 -33.92
C ASN A 19 20.19 -24.86 -33.58
N LEU A 20 20.41 -24.57 -32.29
CA LEU A 20 21.63 -23.88 -31.82
C LEU A 20 22.34 -24.70 -30.73
N ALA A 21 23.66 -24.59 -30.66
CA ALA A 21 24.48 -25.24 -29.63
C ALA A 21 24.56 -24.39 -28.35
N VAL A 22 23.41 -24.20 -27.68
CA VAL A 22 23.25 -23.37 -26.47
C VAL A 22 22.78 -24.21 -25.29
N ARG A 23 23.09 -23.77 -24.06
CA ARG A 23 22.87 -24.54 -22.82
C ARG A 23 21.53 -24.24 -22.13
N ASN A 24 21.07 -22.99 -22.20
CA ASN A 24 19.84 -22.53 -21.56
C ASN A 24 19.05 -21.54 -22.45
N PRO A 25 17.76 -21.27 -22.15
CA PRO A 25 16.93 -20.32 -22.88
C PRO A 25 17.51 -18.91 -23.00
N ASN A 26 18.21 -18.43 -21.98
CA ASN A 26 18.88 -17.12 -22.01
C ASN A 26 19.95 -17.03 -23.10
N GLU A 27 20.82 -18.04 -23.18
CA GLU A 27 21.86 -18.13 -24.21
C GLU A 27 21.25 -18.32 -25.60
N ALA A 28 20.12 -19.04 -25.70
CA ALA A 28 19.34 -19.20 -26.92
C ALA A 28 18.80 -17.87 -27.44
N LEU A 29 18.13 -17.07 -26.59
CA LEU A 29 17.60 -15.76 -26.93
C LEU A 29 18.70 -14.78 -27.34
N ARG A 30 19.84 -14.79 -26.64
CA ARG A 30 21.01 -13.99 -26.99
C ARG A 30 21.55 -14.35 -28.37
N ALA A 31 21.70 -15.66 -28.62
CA ALA A 31 22.20 -16.16 -29.90
C ALA A 31 21.24 -15.79 -31.04
N LEU A 32 19.93 -15.90 -30.85
CA LEU A 32 18.94 -15.47 -31.86
C LEU A 32 19.01 -13.97 -32.14
N CYS A 33 19.16 -13.15 -31.11
CA CYS A 33 19.29 -11.69 -31.26
C CYS A 33 20.55 -11.26 -32.03
N GLN A 34 21.58 -12.11 -32.06
CA GLN A 34 22.83 -11.84 -32.80
C GLN A 34 22.84 -12.49 -34.19
N LEU A 35 22.27 -13.69 -34.33
CA LEU A 35 22.30 -14.46 -35.57
C LEU A 35 21.21 -14.02 -36.55
N ILE A 36 20.09 -13.51 -36.07
CA ILE A 36 18.95 -13.11 -36.89
C ILE A 36 18.82 -11.57 -36.90
N PRO A 37 19.11 -10.91 -38.03
CA PRO A 37 18.93 -9.46 -38.16
C PRO A 37 17.48 -9.05 -37.91
N GLY A 38 17.26 -8.01 -37.09
CA GLY A 38 15.92 -7.49 -36.80
C GLY A 38 15.16 -8.21 -35.69
N PHE A 39 15.64 -9.36 -35.20
CA PHE A 39 14.97 -10.13 -34.13
C PHE A 39 15.06 -9.40 -32.79
N ARG A 40 16.18 -8.74 -32.52
CA ARG A 40 16.41 -7.94 -31.30
C ARG A 40 15.48 -6.74 -31.25
N GLU A 41 15.40 -5.98 -32.35
CA GLU A 41 14.52 -4.83 -32.48
C GLU A 41 13.05 -5.24 -32.33
N PHE A 42 12.66 -6.36 -32.92
CA PHE A 42 11.32 -6.92 -32.77
C PHE A 42 10.96 -7.24 -31.32
N LEU A 43 11.82 -7.96 -30.57
CA LEU A 43 11.55 -8.25 -29.17
C LEU A 43 11.51 -6.97 -28.31
N THR A 44 12.35 -5.99 -28.61
CA THR A 44 12.41 -4.73 -27.86
C THR A 44 11.13 -3.91 -28.05
N CYS A 45 10.60 -3.81 -29.27
CA CYS A 45 9.41 -3.00 -29.58
C CYS A 45 8.07 -3.78 -29.56
N ALA A 46 8.09 -5.10 -29.31
CA ALA A 46 6.89 -5.94 -29.36
C ALA A 46 5.80 -5.52 -28.35
N HIS A 47 6.20 -5.07 -27.16
CA HIS A 47 5.28 -4.66 -26.10
C HIS A 47 4.51 -3.38 -26.45
N GLU A 48 5.11 -2.46 -27.22
CA GLU A 48 4.46 -1.27 -27.77
C GLU A 48 3.31 -1.63 -28.72
N HIS A 49 3.35 -2.84 -29.30
CA HIS A 49 2.33 -3.36 -30.21
C HIS A 49 1.37 -4.35 -29.52
N GLY A 50 1.38 -4.44 -28.19
CA GLY A 50 0.54 -5.37 -27.42
C GLY A 50 0.92 -6.85 -27.59
N ILE A 51 2.14 -7.12 -28.07
CA ILE A 51 2.67 -8.47 -28.27
C ILE A 51 3.60 -8.79 -27.10
N PHE A 52 3.21 -9.78 -26.32
CA PHE A 52 4.02 -10.33 -25.25
C PHE A 52 4.45 -11.75 -25.59
N PHE A 53 5.33 -12.35 -24.79
CA PHE A 53 5.88 -13.67 -25.08
C PHE A 53 5.71 -14.63 -23.91
N GLN A 54 5.25 -15.84 -24.22
CA GLN A 54 5.30 -16.98 -23.31
C GLN A 54 6.48 -17.87 -23.72
N VAL A 55 7.29 -18.26 -22.75
CA VAL A 55 8.37 -19.22 -22.93
C VAL A 55 7.94 -20.58 -22.40
N ILE A 56 7.97 -21.58 -23.27
CA ILE A 56 7.65 -22.98 -22.94
C ILE A 56 8.94 -23.80 -23.08
N THR A 57 9.25 -24.61 -22.07
CA THR A 57 10.40 -25.51 -22.11
C THR A 57 9.96 -26.95 -21.86
N ASN A 58 10.81 -27.92 -22.21
CA ASN A 58 10.44 -29.34 -22.07
C ASN A 58 10.19 -29.81 -20.63
N ASN A 59 10.76 -29.11 -19.65
CA ASN A 59 10.67 -29.52 -18.24
C ASN A 59 9.48 -28.85 -17.53
N GLN A 60 8.94 -27.76 -18.08
CA GLN A 60 7.88 -26.96 -17.49
C GLN A 60 7.08 -26.26 -18.60
N ASP A 61 5.75 -26.41 -18.56
CA ASP A 61 4.84 -25.74 -19.50
C ASP A 61 4.89 -24.20 -19.41
N ARG A 62 5.53 -23.65 -18.36
CA ARG A 62 5.57 -22.22 -18.01
C ARG A 62 6.86 -21.90 -17.27
N VAL A 63 7.58 -20.89 -17.71
CA VAL A 63 8.87 -20.48 -17.14
C VAL A 63 8.86 -18.97 -16.88
N ASP A 64 9.09 -18.56 -15.64
CA ASP A 64 9.24 -17.16 -15.24
C ASP A 64 10.65 -16.63 -15.57
N TYR A 65 10.89 -15.32 -15.44
CA TYR A 65 12.21 -14.72 -15.77
C TYR A 65 13.39 -15.38 -15.05
N GLU A 66 13.22 -15.82 -13.81
CA GLU A 66 14.25 -16.52 -13.04
C GLU A 66 14.50 -17.96 -13.55
N GLY A 67 13.47 -18.60 -14.11
CA GLY A 67 13.55 -19.94 -14.67
C GLY A 67 14.24 -20.03 -16.04
N LEU A 68 14.45 -18.89 -16.73
CA LEU A 68 15.15 -18.84 -18.02
C LEU A 68 16.65 -19.19 -17.93
N GLY A 69 17.22 -19.18 -16.72
CA GLY A 69 18.58 -19.63 -16.45
C GLY A 69 18.74 -21.16 -16.37
N LEU A 70 17.64 -21.90 -16.28
CA LEU A 70 17.66 -23.36 -16.14
C LEU A 70 18.00 -24.07 -17.46
N ASN A 71 18.77 -25.16 -17.38
CA ASN A 71 19.11 -25.96 -18.56
C ASN A 71 17.87 -26.67 -19.11
N CYS A 72 17.67 -26.58 -20.43
CA CYS A 72 16.60 -27.29 -21.14
C CYS A 72 17.07 -27.85 -22.48
N SER A 73 16.29 -28.78 -23.06
CA SER A 73 16.58 -29.41 -24.35
C SER A 73 15.77 -28.84 -25.53
N SER A 74 14.58 -28.29 -25.28
CA SER A 74 13.88 -27.38 -26.21
C SER A 74 13.35 -26.15 -25.52
N PHE A 75 13.18 -25.11 -26.35
CA PHE A 75 12.65 -23.80 -26.02
C PHE A 75 11.64 -23.39 -27.09
N SER A 76 10.43 -23.01 -26.70
CA SER A 76 9.43 -22.42 -27.59
C SER A 76 9.08 -21.01 -27.14
N LEU A 77 9.10 -20.05 -28.07
CA LEU A 77 8.73 -18.66 -27.83
C LEU A 77 7.41 -18.38 -28.55
N VAL A 78 6.35 -18.18 -27.77
CA VAL A 78 4.99 -18.01 -28.27
C VAL A 78 4.55 -16.56 -28.07
N PRO A 79 4.28 -15.80 -29.15
CA PRO A 79 3.72 -14.46 -29.02
C PRO A 79 2.24 -14.53 -28.59
N VAL A 80 1.89 -13.76 -27.57
CA VAL A 80 0.53 -13.60 -27.03
C VAL A 80 0.09 -12.16 -27.27
N ILE A 81 -1.00 -11.98 -28.00
CA ILE A 81 -1.55 -10.67 -28.38
C ILE A 81 -2.70 -10.33 -27.43
N THR A 82 -2.67 -9.17 -26.77
CA THR A 82 -3.77 -8.68 -25.95
C THR A 82 -4.93 -8.18 -26.83
N GLY A 83 -6.15 -8.68 -26.60
CA GLY A 83 -7.38 -8.16 -27.24
C GLY A 83 -8.25 -9.14 -28.07
N ALA A 84 -7.91 -10.43 -28.16
CA ALA A 84 -8.79 -11.42 -28.80
C ALA A 84 -9.87 -11.95 -27.83
N LEU A 85 -11.15 -11.78 -28.20
CA LEU A 85 -12.35 -12.20 -27.48
C LEU A 85 -12.27 -13.66 -26.94
N ASN A 86 -12.68 -13.86 -25.67
CA ASN A 86 -12.92 -15.13 -24.97
C ASN A 86 -11.73 -16.05 -24.63
N PHE A 87 -10.72 -15.55 -23.92
CA PHE A 87 -9.76 -16.42 -23.22
C PHE A 87 -9.88 -16.28 -21.69
N SER A 88 -10.21 -17.40 -21.03
CA SER A 88 -10.40 -17.47 -19.57
C SER A 88 -9.05 -17.48 -18.85
N PHE A 89 -8.76 -16.43 -18.07
CA PHE A 89 -7.52 -16.17 -17.33
C PHE A 89 -7.19 -17.17 -16.20
N LYS A 90 -7.98 -18.23 -16.00
CA LYS A 90 -7.74 -19.23 -14.94
C LYS A 90 -6.59 -20.20 -15.24
N ASN A 91 -6.10 -20.24 -16.48
CA ASN A 91 -5.13 -21.23 -16.94
C ASN A 91 -3.87 -20.63 -17.60
N ILE A 92 -3.48 -19.38 -17.32
CA ILE A 92 -2.36 -18.73 -18.01
C ILE A 92 -1.38 -18.17 -16.97
N GLY A 93 -0.15 -18.68 -16.96
CA GLY A 93 0.95 -18.18 -16.11
C GLY A 93 1.59 -16.92 -16.69
N LEU A 94 2.50 -16.31 -15.93
CA LEU A 94 3.09 -14.99 -16.21
C LEU A 94 3.56 -14.81 -17.67
N ILE A 95 3.19 -13.67 -18.24
CA ILE A 95 3.51 -13.23 -19.59
C ILE A 95 4.81 -12.41 -19.55
N LEU A 96 5.77 -12.69 -20.44
CA LEU A 96 7.09 -12.05 -20.46
C LEU A 96 7.19 -10.94 -21.53
N VAL A 97 7.79 -9.81 -21.17
CA VAL A 97 8.04 -8.64 -22.01
C VAL A 97 9.30 -8.87 -22.84
N GLY A 98 9.21 -8.69 -24.16
CA GLY A 98 10.31 -8.96 -25.08
C GLY A 98 11.57 -8.11 -24.82
N ALA A 99 11.41 -6.84 -24.41
CA ALA A 99 12.53 -5.97 -24.05
C ALA A 99 13.31 -6.50 -22.82
N LEU A 100 12.62 -7.06 -21.83
CA LEU A 100 13.23 -7.65 -20.64
C LEU A 100 13.93 -8.98 -20.97
N LEU A 101 13.35 -9.79 -21.87
CA LEU A 101 14.00 -11.00 -22.38
C LEU A 101 15.35 -10.68 -23.06
N VAL A 102 15.40 -9.61 -23.86
CA VAL A 102 16.64 -9.12 -24.48
C VAL A 102 17.65 -8.70 -23.40
N ALA A 103 17.23 -7.91 -22.41
CA ALA A 103 18.11 -7.43 -21.33
C ALA A 103 18.70 -8.57 -20.49
N ILE A 104 17.90 -9.56 -20.12
CA ILE A 104 18.33 -10.74 -19.35
C ILE A 104 19.29 -11.60 -20.18
N SER A 105 18.98 -11.84 -21.47
CA SER A 105 19.82 -12.64 -22.36
C SER A 105 21.23 -12.04 -22.55
N MET A 106 21.38 -10.72 -22.41
CA MET A 106 22.64 -10.01 -22.56
C MET A 106 23.49 -9.95 -21.27
N GLY A 107 23.03 -10.56 -20.16
CA GLY A 107 23.83 -10.75 -18.94
C GLY A 107 23.76 -9.63 -17.90
N ALA A 108 22.70 -8.81 -17.90
CA ALA A 108 22.57 -7.65 -17.01
C ALA A 108 22.33 -7.97 -15.51
N PHE A 109 22.32 -9.25 -15.09
CA PHE A 109 22.07 -9.66 -13.70
C PHE A 109 23.15 -10.59 -13.10
N GLY A 110 24.34 -10.72 -13.71
CA GLY A 110 25.39 -11.62 -13.20
C GLY A 110 26.82 -11.12 -13.46
N ILE A 111 27.55 -10.85 -12.38
CA ILE A 111 28.86 -10.20 -12.24
C ILE A 111 29.98 -10.83 -13.09
N THR A 112 30.71 -10.03 -13.89
CA THR A 112 32.20 -10.12 -13.99
C THR A 112 32.82 -8.80 -14.48
N TYR A 113 33.99 -8.49 -13.92
CA TYR A 113 34.74 -7.24 -13.97
C TYR A 113 35.05 -6.68 -15.38
N GLY A 114 34.87 -5.36 -15.52
CA GLY A 114 35.71 -4.48 -16.35
C GLY A 114 35.32 -4.30 -17.82
N ALA A 115 34.58 -3.23 -18.13
CA ALA A 115 34.88 -2.31 -19.24
C ALA A 115 33.89 -1.13 -19.23
N VAL A 116 34.45 0.05 -19.46
CA VAL A 116 33.89 1.40 -19.33
C VAL A 116 32.78 1.68 -20.34
N GLY A 117 31.65 2.21 -19.82
CA GLY A 117 30.82 3.27 -20.41
C GLY A 117 30.30 3.14 -21.84
N THR A 118 29.06 2.64 -22.01
CA THR A 118 28.07 3.09 -23.04
C THR A 118 26.68 2.41 -22.94
N ILE A 119 26.15 2.08 -21.75
CA ILE A 119 24.79 1.45 -21.62
C ILE A 119 23.88 2.19 -20.62
N SER A 120 24.04 3.51 -20.48
CA SER A 120 23.28 4.31 -19.48
C SER A 120 22.00 5.00 -19.99
N TYR A 121 21.60 4.80 -21.26
CA TYR A 121 20.37 5.42 -21.81
C TYR A 121 19.28 4.38 -22.14
N GLY A 122 19.65 3.23 -22.71
CA GLY A 122 18.70 2.14 -22.99
C GLY A 122 18.19 1.40 -21.74
N MET A 123 19.03 1.29 -20.69
CA MET A 123 18.62 0.72 -19.40
C MET A 123 17.61 1.60 -18.64
N LYS A 124 17.67 2.92 -18.83
CA LYS A 124 16.67 3.84 -18.26
C LYS A 124 15.30 3.56 -18.86
N MET A 125 15.18 3.45 -20.19
CA MET A 125 13.91 3.18 -20.88
C MET A 125 13.35 1.78 -20.62
N ALA A 126 14.19 0.75 -20.50
CA ALA A 126 13.73 -0.62 -20.28
C ALA A 126 13.21 -0.85 -18.86
N ALA A 127 13.84 -0.27 -17.83
CA ALA A 127 13.29 -0.27 -16.47
C ALA A 127 12.03 0.61 -16.38
N PHE A 128 11.98 1.71 -17.15
CA PHE A 128 10.79 2.55 -17.27
C PHE A 128 9.59 1.83 -17.91
N SER A 129 9.85 0.99 -18.91
CA SER A 129 8.82 0.21 -19.61
C SER A 129 8.18 -0.88 -18.74
N LEU A 130 8.88 -1.36 -17.70
CA LEU A 130 8.34 -2.33 -16.75
C LEU A 130 7.33 -1.70 -15.77
N GLY A 131 7.41 -0.39 -15.54
CA GLY A 131 6.41 0.37 -14.77
C GLY A 131 5.27 0.95 -15.62
N MET A 132 5.40 0.97 -16.95
CA MET A 132 4.50 1.67 -17.87
C MET A 132 3.54 0.76 -18.67
N GLY A 133 3.67 -0.56 -18.55
CA GLY A 133 2.86 -1.51 -19.33
C GLY A 133 1.42 -1.74 -18.84
N LEU A 134 0.96 -1.07 -17.79
CA LEU A 134 -0.33 -1.33 -17.15
C LEU A 134 -1.18 -0.05 -17.03
N ILE A 135 -1.50 0.57 -18.16
CA ILE A 135 -2.67 1.45 -18.21
C ILE A 135 -3.74 0.77 -19.09
N PHE A 136 -4.94 0.65 -18.50
CA PHE A 136 -6.25 0.34 -19.09
C PHE A 136 -6.78 -1.09 -19.02
N THR A 137 -7.41 -1.41 -17.88
CA THR A 137 -8.58 -2.30 -17.85
C THR A 137 -9.83 -1.54 -17.40
N GLY A 138 -10.72 -1.25 -18.37
CA GLY A 138 -12.18 -1.16 -18.19
C GLY A 138 -12.79 0.05 -17.49
N ILE A 139 -13.52 0.87 -18.29
CA ILE A 139 -14.79 1.63 -18.10
C ILE A 139 -15.13 2.31 -16.73
N ALA A 140 -14.32 2.23 -15.68
CA ALA A 140 -14.52 2.96 -14.42
C ALA A 140 -13.22 3.24 -13.62
N GLY A 141 -12.05 2.79 -14.09
CA GLY A 141 -10.85 2.65 -13.25
C GLY A 141 -9.98 3.89 -13.00
N ILE A 142 -10.15 5.01 -13.71
CA ILE A 142 -9.24 6.16 -13.50
C ILE A 142 -9.56 6.91 -12.20
N PHE A 143 -10.81 6.88 -11.73
CA PHE A 143 -11.21 7.71 -10.59
C PHE A 143 -12.16 7.04 -9.58
N ALA A 144 -12.67 5.85 -9.87
CA ALA A 144 -13.32 4.99 -8.87
C ALA A 144 -12.49 3.71 -8.73
N PRO A 145 -12.37 3.11 -7.53
CA PRO A 145 -11.72 1.81 -7.38
C PRO A 145 -12.37 0.82 -8.35
N GLY A 146 -11.56 0.26 -9.25
CA GLY A 146 -11.98 -0.51 -10.40
C GLY A 146 -12.90 -1.67 -10.03
N VAL A 147 -13.72 -2.09 -10.99
CA VAL A 147 -14.39 -3.40 -10.90
C VAL A 147 -13.29 -4.46 -11.01
N PRO A 148 -13.21 -5.43 -10.08
CA PRO A 148 -12.07 -6.35 -9.98
C PRO A 148 -11.78 -7.09 -11.28
N GLU A 149 -10.51 -7.19 -11.66
CA GLU A 149 -10.04 -8.30 -12.47
C GLU A 149 -10.33 -9.62 -11.74
N GLY A 150 -10.76 -10.64 -12.49
CA GLY A 150 -11.23 -11.90 -11.94
C GLY A 150 -10.23 -12.55 -10.98
N GLY A 151 -10.52 -12.45 -9.67
CA GLY A 151 -9.83 -13.19 -8.61
C GLY A 151 -8.95 -12.36 -7.68
N LYS A 152 -8.60 -11.12 -8.03
CA LYS A 152 -7.97 -10.15 -7.12
C LYS A 152 -8.79 -8.87 -7.09
N GLN A 153 -9.30 -8.52 -5.90
CA GLN A 153 -9.90 -7.21 -5.67
C GLN A 153 -8.76 -6.19 -5.57
N GLU A 154 -8.64 -5.28 -6.55
CA GLU A 154 -7.74 -4.12 -6.47
C GLU A 154 -7.95 -3.38 -5.14
N GLY A 155 -6.86 -2.96 -4.50
CA GLY A 155 -6.87 -2.21 -3.23
C GLY A 155 -6.94 -3.06 -1.96
N ARG A 156 -7.32 -4.34 -2.03
CA ARG A 156 -7.53 -5.15 -0.82
C ARG A 156 -6.25 -5.40 -0.02
N GLU A 157 -5.10 -5.55 -0.68
CA GLU A 157 -3.81 -5.71 -0.01
C GLU A 157 -3.30 -4.40 0.62
N ALA A 158 -3.51 -3.25 -0.02
CA ALA A 158 -3.18 -1.93 0.53
C ALA A 158 -4.13 -1.56 1.69
N ASP A 159 -5.43 -1.86 1.55
CA ASP A 159 -6.41 -1.72 2.62
C ASP A 159 -6.06 -2.60 3.81
N ASP A 160 -5.72 -3.87 3.59
CA ASP A 160 -5.29 -4.76 4.68
C ASP A 160 -3.97 -4.28 5.32
N ALA A 161 -3.10 -3.58 4.59
CA ALA A 161 -1.87 -3.00 5.15
C ALA A 161 -2.09 -1.80 6.08
N VAL A 162 -3.26 -1.14 5.99
CA VAL A 162 -3.62 0.03 6.81
C VAL A 162 -4.69 -0.30 7.86
N PHE A 163 -5.66 -1.16 7.53
CA PHE A 163 -6.81 -1.47 8.39
C PHE A 163 -6.67 -2.77 9.18
N ALA A 164 -5.80 -3.71 8.77
CA ALA A 164 -5.60 -4.94 9.53
C ALA A 164 -4.36 -4.84 10.41
N GLY A 165 -4.55 -4.86 11.74
CA GLY A 165 -3.47 -4.75 12.73
C GLY A 165 -2.27 -5.65 12.41
N GLY A 166 -1.08 -5.07 12.32
CA GLY A 166 0.16 -5.78 12.03
C GLY A 166 0.60 -6.71 13.18
N THR A 167 1.57 -7.59 12.90
CA THR A 167 2.20 -8.44 13.93
C THR A 167 2.99 -7.58 14.92
N ALA A 168 2.71 -7.74 16.22
CA ALA A 168 3.29 -6.93 17.30
C ALA A 168 4.80 -7.18 17.57
N THR A 169 5.37 -8.27 17.06
CA THR A 169 6.79 -8.61 17.22
C THR A 169 7.54 -8.42 15.91
N SER A 170 8.67 -7.69 15.95
CA SER A 170 9.55 -7.59 14.79
C SER A 170 10.34 -8.90 14.64
N SER A 171 10.33 -9.46 13.44
CA SER A 171 11.17 -10.60 13.04
C SER A 171 11.92 -10.20 11.77
N GLN A 172 13.01 -10.91 11.46
CA GLN A 172 13.76 -10.62 10.23
C GLN A 172 12.82 -10.75 9.02
N GLY A 173 12.69 -9.67 8.24
CA GLY A 173 11.79 -9.60 7.08
C GLY A 173 10.40 -9.03 7.36
N THR A 174 10.07 -8.62 8.59
CA THR A 174 8.88 -7.81 8.91
C THR A 174 9.02 -6.40 8.32
N ALA A 175 7.94 -5.85 7.77
CA ALA A 175 7.94 -4.48 7.24
C ALA A 175 8.09 -3.46 8.39
N ILE A 176 8.92 -2.43 8.18
CA ILE A 176 8.97 -1.28 9.09
C ILE A 176 7.79 -0.37 8.75
N PRO A 177 6.98 0.05 9.73
CA PRO A 177 5.75 0.77 9.47
C PRO A 177 5.98 2.21 9.03
N LEU A 178 5.04 2.78 8.26
CA LEU A 178 4.98 4.19 7.89
C LEU A 178 3.73 4.83 8.48
N LEU A 179 3.88 5.95 9.18
CA LEU A 179 2.79 6.74 9.75
C LEU A 179 2.60 8.03 8.95
N TYR A 180 1.45 8.18 8.28
CA TYR A 180 1.06 9.41 7.61
C TYR A 180 -0.13 10.07 8.32
N GLY A 181 -0.15 11.41 8.32
CA GLY A 181 -1.20 12.20 8.97
C GLY A 181 -1.15 12.10 10.51
N GLU A 182 -2.31 12.10 11.16
CA GLU A 182 -2.49 11.89 12.60
C GLU A 182 -3.29 10.59 12.82
N PHE A 183 -2.71 9.61 13.51
CA PHE A 183 -3.34 8.29 13.67
C PHE A 183 -3.00 7.64 15.01
N LEU A 184 -3.95 6.89 15.58
CA LEU A 184 -3.73 6.07 16.78
C LEU A 184 -3.03 4.77 16.40
N VAL A 185 -1.73 4.71 16.69
CA VAL A 185 -0.90 3.54 16.42
C VAL A 185 -1.09 2.51 17.54
N GLN A 186 -1.67 1.36 17.22
CA GLN A 186 -2.00 0.33 18.22
C GLN A 186 -1.03 -0.85 18.29
N ASN A 187 -0.36 -1.17 17.18
CA ASN A 187 0.49 -2.37 17.04
C ASN A 187 1.90 -1.97 16.61
N MET A 188 2.58 -1.18 17.46
CA MET A 188 3.97 -0.79 17.21
C MET A 188 4.90 -2.01 17.31
N PRO A 189 5.71 -2.32 16.29
CA PRO A 189 6.65 -3.42 16.35
C PRO A 189 7.66 -3.24 17.48
N VAL A 190 7.81 -4.27 18.32
CA VAL A 190 8.82 -4.31 19.38
C VAL A 190 10.18 -4.66 18.80
N ILE A 191 11.18 -3.80 19.04
CA ILE A 191 12.59 -3.99 18.67
C ILE A 191 13.34 -4.72 19.77
N SER A 192 13.14 -4.27 21.01
CA SER A 192 13.82 -4.78 22.19
C SER A 192 12.85 -4.77 23.36
N SER A 193 12.87 -5.83 24.15
CA SER A 193 12.12 -5.90 25.41
C SER A 193 12.88 -6.77 26.40
N TYR A 194 13.18 -6.21 27.56
CA TYR A 194 13.87 -6.93 28.63
C TYR A 194 13.38 -6.46 29.99
N ILE A 195 13.68 -7.24 31.02
CA ILE A 195 13.40 -6.87 32.40
C ILE A 195 14.74 -6.74 33.13
N ASP A 196 14.98 -5.59 33.76
CA ASP A 196 16.06 -5.41 34.73
C ASP A 196 15.45 -5.32 36.13
N LYS A 197 15.66 -6.36 36.95
CA LYS A 197 15.11 -6.46 38.31
C LYS A 197 13.58 -6.28 38.36
N GLU A 198 13.09 -5.19 38.95
CA GLU A 198 11.65 -4.89 39.08
C GLU A 198 11.15 -4.00 37.93
N GLN A 199 12.01 -3.61 36.99
CA GLN A 199 11.67 -2.67 35.91
C GLN A 199 11.68 -3.37 34.55
N GLY A 200 10.57 -3.30 33.83
CA GLY A 200 10.45 -3.73 32.45
C GLY A 200 10.78 -2.58 31.50
N HIS A 201 11.51 -2.88 30.43
CA HIS A 201 11.89 -1.96 29.38
C HIS A 201 11.36 -2.46 28.03
N ILE A 202 10.74 -1.57 27.25
CA ILE A 202 10.31 -1.89 25.88
C ILE A 202 10.73 -0.75 24.96
N LEU A 203 11.31 -1.13 23.82
CA LEU A 203 11.60 -0.25 22.69
C LEU A 203 10.76 -0.68 21.48
N GLN A 204 9.99 0.25 20.93
CA GLN A 204 9.13 0.00 19.77
C GLN A 204 9.37 1.01 18.65
N ILE A 205 9.10 0.60 17.41
CA ILE A 205 9.12 1.49 16.24
C ILE A 205 7.74 2.13 16.09
N ILE A 206 7.72 3.46 16.05
CA ILE A 206 6.54 4.23 15.69
C ILE A 206 6.43 4.25 14.16
N SER A 207 7.45 4.75 13.46
CA SER A 207 7.46 4.88 12.00
C SER A 207 8.88 4.89 11.47
N GLU A 208 9.08 4.42 10.24
CA GLU A 208 10.23 4.80 9.43
C GLU A 208 10.03 6.24 8.93
N GLY A 209 11.07 7.07 8.96
CA GLY A 209 11.00 8.49 8.66
C GLY A 209 10.91 9.39 9.89
N GLN A 210 11.19 10.68 9.69
CA GLN A 210 11.11 11.68 10.74
C GLN A 210 9.65 12.10 10.95
N ILE A 211 9.14 11.92 12.16
CA ILE A 211 7.77 12.29 12.52
C ILE A 211 7.73 13.68 13.18
N GLU A 212 6.55 14.28 13.26
CA GLU A 212 6.35 15.51 14.05
C GLU A 212 6.35 15.21 15.56
N GLY A 213 5.81 14.05 15.95
CA GLY A 213 5.82 13.57 17.34
C GLY A 213 4.41 13.26 17.85
N LEU A 214 4.13 13.60 19.11
CA LEU A 214 2.82 13.39 19.72
C LEU A 214 1.80 14.40 19.21
N ALA A 215 0.55 13.97 19.02
CA ALA A 215 -0.50 14.83 18.46
C ALA A 215 -0.84 16.06 19.32
N SER A 216 -0.93 15.88 20.64
CA SER A 216 -1.16 16.99 21.59
C SER A 216 0.15 17.53 22.20
N GLY A 217 1.29 16.91 21.88
CA GLY A 217 2.57 17.16 22.54
C GLY A 217 2.64 16.63 23.98
N ASN A 218 1.63 15.89 24.46
CA ASN A 218 1.55 15.41 25.83
C ASN A 218 1.34 13.89 25.91
N ALA A 219 2.37 13.19 26.38
CA ALA A 219 2.38 11.73 26.50
C ALA A 219 1.25 11.20 27.40
N ASN A 220 0.84 11.94 28.43
CA ASN A 220 -0.21 11.50 29.35
C ASN A 220 -1.61 11.43 28.70
N LYS A 221 -1.81 12.18 27.60
CA LYS A 221 -3.07 12.21 26.85
C LYS A 221 -3.05 11.29 25.65
N ASP A 222 -1.92 11.24 24.97
CA ASP A 222 -1.79 10.61 23.66
C ASP A 222 -1.35 9.15 23.74
N ILE A 223 -0.81 8.69 24.87
CA ILE A 223 -0.35 7.30 25.04
C ILE A 223 -1.31 6.53 25.93
N TYR A 224 -1.61 5.30 25.49
CA TYR A 224 -2.55 4.39 26.11
C TYR A 224 -1.88 3.04 26.40
N PHE A 225 -2.12 2.51 27.59
CA PHE A 225 -1.66 1.21 28.06
C PHE A 225 -2.85 0.32 28.32
N ASN A 226 -2.96 -0.80 27.61
CA ASN A 226 -4.12 -1.71 27.68
C ASN A 226 -5.47 -0.96 27.55
N GLY A 227 -5.49 0.11 26.74
CA GLY A 227 -6.66 0.98 26.53
C GLY A 227 -6.86 2.10 27.56
N LEU A 228 -6.05 2.18 28.62
CA LEU A 228 -6.10 3.26 29.61
C LEU A 228 -5.06 4.33 29.31
N GLN A 229 -5.40 5.61 29.50
CA GLN A 229 -4.44 6.70 29.31
C GLN A 229 -3.25 6.59 30.28
N SER A 230 -2.07 6.96 29.81
CA SER A 230 -0.83 6.91 30.57
C SER A 230 -0.91 7.62 31.91
N GLY A 231 -1.63 8.76 32.01
CA GLY A 231 -1.79 9.51 33.26
C GLY A 231 -2.59 8.78 34.36
N ALA A 232 -3.28 7.69 34.03
CA ALA A 232 -4.00 6.82 34.96
C ALA A 232 -3.28 5.49 35.22
N SER A 233 -2.11 5.30 34.61
CA SER A 233 -1.28 4.10 34.74
C SER A 233 -0.01 4.40 35.53
N SER A 234 0.55 3.38 36.16
CA SER A 234 1.78 3.40 36.96
C SER A 234 3.07 3.36 36.12
N VAL A 235 2.99 3.85 34.87
CA VAL A 235 4.14 3.92 33.97
C VAL A 235 5.01 5.11 34.34
N ASP A 236 6.25 4.81 34.69
CA ASP A 236 7.16 5.75 35.35
C ASP A 236 7.96 6.61 34.35
N LEU A 237 8.16 6.12 33.11
CA LEU A 237 8.87 6.89 32.08
C LEU A 237 8.52 6.49 30.64
N ILE A 238 8.19 7.51 29.84
CA ILE A 238 7.98 7.44 28.40
C ILE A 238 8.98 8.39 27.73
N LYS A 239 9.74 7.89 26.76
CA LYS A 239 10.60 8.69 25.88
C LYS A 239 10.25 8.41 24.43
N ILE A 240 10.16 9.46 23.63
CA ILE A 240 9.92 9.37 22.20
C ILE A 240 11.07 10.03 21.47
N THR A 241 11.43 9.44 20.34
CA THR A 241 12.34 10.03 19.36
C THR A 241 11.57 10.31 18.09
N ASP A 242 11.86 11.44 17.46
CA ASP A 242 11.17 11.91 16.26
C ASP A 242 11.83 11.43 14.97
N GLY A 243 12.88 10.60 15.05
CA GLY A 243 13.66 10.12 13.91
C GLY A 243 14.88 10.99 13.58
N THR A 244 15.05 12.16 14.21
CA THR A 244 16.22 13.04 13.98
C THR A 244 17.47 12.62 14.76
N GLN A 245 17.35 11.60 15.60
CA GLN A 245 18.44 11.14 16.45
C GLN A 245 19.64 10.66 15.61
N THR A 246 20.81 11.22 15.95
CA THR A 246 22.12 10.82 15.42
C THR A 246 22.96 10.08 16.47
N ASP A 247 22.60 10.23 17.74
CA ASP A 247 23.19 9.58 18.90
C ASP A 247 22.11 8.84 19.72
N LYS A 248 22.50 8.09 20.77
CA LYS A 248 21.57 7.36 21.66
C LYS A 248 20.68 8.32 22.46
N VAL A 249 19.49 8.65 21.95
CA VAL A 249 18.55 9.57 22.61
C VAL A 249 17.71 8.89 23.70
N ILE A 250 17.46 7.57 23.57
CA ILE A 250 16.73 6.80 24.59
C ILE A 250 17.71 6.29 25.65
N THR A 251 18.26 7.22 26.44
CA THR A 251 19.30 6.98 27.46
C THR A 251 18.89 6.10 28.67
N LYS A 252 17.74 5.43 28.60
CA LYS A 252 17.25 4.53 29.66
C LYS A 252 16.94 3.12 29.15
N ILE A 253 17.18 2.88 27.86
CA ILE A 253 17.17 1.56 27.26
C ILE A 253 18.61 1.36 26.80
N ASP A 254 19.40 0.74 27.67
CA ASP A 254 20.86 0.71 27.52
C ASP A 254 21.32 -0.43 26.61
N SER A 255 20.44 -1.39 26.35
CA SER A 255 20.76 -2.67 25.72
C SER A 255 19.62 -3.14 24.81
N ALA A 256 19.95 -3.86 23.73
CA ALA A 256 18.98 -4.78 23.13
C ALA A 256 18.79 -5.97 24.08
N GLY A 257 17.60 -6.56 24.12
CA GLY A 257 17.37 -7.75 24.92
C GLY A 257 16.10 -8.48 24.52
N PHE A 258 16.06 -9.78 24.81
CA PHE A 258 14.86 -10.60 24.67
C PHE A 258 14.69 -11.52 25.88
N HIS A 259 13.44 -11.73 26.24
CA HIS A 259 13.04 -12.51 27.40
C HIS A 259 12.81 -13.98 27.04
N VAL A 260 13.39 -14.90 27.81
CA VAL A 260 13.08 -16.33 27.75
C VAL A 260 12.27 -16.72 28.98
N GLY A 261 10.97 -16.95 28.79
CA GLY A 261 10.09 -17.47 29.84
C GLY A 261 10.38 -18.95 30.10
N ILE A 262 10.77 -19.30 31.33
CA ILE A 262 11.23 -20.67 31.67
C ILE A 262 10.27 -21.40 32.62
N GLY A 263 9.55 -20.67 33.50
CA GLY A 263 8.31 -21.10 34.14
C GLY A 263 8.30 -22.51 34.77
N ALA A 264 9.42 -23.01 35.30
CA ALA A 264 9.55 -24.40 35.73
C ALA A 264 9.93 -24.51 37.22
N THR A 265 9.08 -25.16 38.00
CA THR A 265 9.32 -25.50 39.40
C THR A 265 10.06 -26.83 39.48
N LEU A 266 11.11 -26.90 40.30
CA LEU A 266 11.74 -28.17 40.63
C LEU A 266 10.79 -28.95 41.55
N GLN A 267 10.20 -30.03 41.04
CA GLN A 267 9.43 -30.93 41.89
C GLN A 267 10.38 -31.75 42.78
N PRO A 268 10.01 -32.02 44.04
CA PRO A 268 10.73 -33.00 44.85
C PRO A 268 10.65 -34.34 44.13
N SER A 269 11.81 -34.92 43.83
CA SER A 269 11.85 -36.19 43.14
C SER A 269 11.25 -37.29 44.01
N PRO A 270 10.49 -38.25 43.44
CA PRO A 270 10.33 -39.56 44.07
C PRO A 270 11.72 -40.18 44.31
N GLU A 271 11.84 -41.13 45.24
CA GLU A 271 13.08 -41.71 45.82
C GLU A 271 14.23 -42.15 44.85
N ASN A 272 14.10 -42.01 43.52
CA ASN A 272 15.05 -42.49 42.52
C ASN A 272 15.80 -41.44 41.67
N ASP A 273 15.53 -40.13 41.72
CA ASP A 273 16.40 -39.13 41.06
C ASP A 273 17.33 -38.47 42.10
N PRO A 274 18.66 -38.67 42.01
CA PRO A 274 19.57 -38.17 43.02
C PRO A 274 19.69 -36.65 43.08
N ASN A 275 19.28 -35.88 42.06
CA ASN A 275 19.26 -34.40 42.06
C ASN A 275 18.35 -33.88 40.90
N PRO A 276 17.10 -33.47 41.14
CA PRO A 276 16.26 -32.93 40.08
C PRO A 276 16.89 -31.66 39.49
N GLN A 277 16.95 -31.61 38.16
CA GLN A 277 17.59 -30.51 37.43
C GLN A 277 16.73 -29.99 36.28
N ILE A 278 16.78 -28.68 36.06
CA ILE A 278 16.22 -28.02 34.89
C ILE A 278 17.37 -27.53 34.05
N ILE A 279 17.46 -27.98 32.80
CA ILE A 279 18.44 -27.50 31.82
C ILE A 279 17.69 -26.76 30.70
N ARG A 280 18.17 -25.57 30.34
CA ARG A 280 17.71 -24.77 29.21
C ARG A 280 18.90 -24.26 28.43
N SER A 281 18.70 -23.97 27.16
CA SER A 281 19.75 -23.41 26.30
C SER A 281 19.16 -22.46 25.29
N PHE A 282 19.96 -21.49 24.87
CA PHE A 282 19.63 -20.58 23.77
C PHE A 282 20.82 -20.45 22.82
N ASN A 283 20.58 -19.94 21.63
CA ASN A 283 21.58 -19.81 20.57
C ASN A 283 21.56 -18.38 20.03
N GLN A 284 22.36 -17.49 20.63
CA GLN A 284 22.47 -16.08 20.27
C GLN A 284 23.96 -15.68 20.30
N PRO A 285 24.69 -15.80 19.18
CA PRO A 285 26.15 -15.71 19.15
C PRO A 285 26.72 -14.36 19.56
N ASP A 286 25.94 -13.28 19.37
CA ASP A 286 26.41 -11.91 19.58
C ASP A 286 26.00 -11.33 20.95
N ALA A 287 25.40 -12.13 21.84
CA ALA A 287 24.95 -11.65 23.14
C ALA A 287 26.12 -11.43 24.11
N ASP A 288 26.04 -10.39 24.94
CA ASP A 288 27.10 -9.99 25.87
C ASP A 288 26.83 -10.43 27.31
N LYS A 289 25.56 -10.33 27.75
CA LYS A 289 25.20 -10.62 29.15
C LYS A 289 23.95 -11.50 29.26
N LEU A 290 23.89 -12.23 30.36
CA LEU A 290 22.78 -13.08 30.75
C LEU A 290 22.38 -12.77 32.19
N GLN A 291 21.11 -12.41 32.40
CA GLN A 291 20.53 -12.22 33.73
C GLN A 291 19.52 -13.34 34.00
N LEU A 292 19.63 -13.97 35.17
CA LEU A 292 18.79 -15.10 35.55
C LEU A 292 17.91 -14.72 36.74
N ARG A 293 16.62 -15.04 36.64
CA ARG A 293 15.66 -14.82 37.72
C ARG A 293 15.22 -16.13 38.34
N ILE A 294 15.55 -16.28 39.62
CA ILE A 294 15.19 -17.46 40.41
C ILE A 294 14.31 -17.04 41.57
N LEU A 295 13.16 -17.71 41.73
CA LEU A 295 12.33 -17.60 42.91
C LEU A 295 12.67 -18.72 43.88
N ARG A 296 12.82 -18.38 45.16
CA ARG A 296 12.98 -19.36 46.24
C ARG A 296 11.83 -19.26 47.24
N GLY A 297 11.38 -20.42 47.69
CA GLY A 297 10.26 -20.60 48.61
C GLY A 297 10.64 -20.46 50.08
N PRO A 298 9.63 -20.20 50.93
CA PRO A 298 9.85 -20.06 52.36
C PRO A 298 10.27 -21.38 53.01
N SER A 299 11.35 -21.37 53.80
CA SER A 299 11.78 -22.50 54.63
C SER A 299 11.83 -22.07 56.09
N TYR A 300 10.99 -22.67 56.94
CA TYR A 300 10.86 -22.31 58.35
C TYR A 300 10.31 -23.46 59.20
N GLN A 301 10.48 -23.34 60.51
CA GLN A 301 9.84 -24.21 61.49
C GLN A 301 8.71 -23.44 62.18
N VAL A 302 7.53 -24.04 62.29
CA VAL A 302 6.39 -23.51 63.06
C VAL A 302 6.40 -24.12 64.43
N LYS A 303 6.47 -23.29 65.47
CA LYS A 303 6.30 -23.70 66.86
C LYS A 303 4.92 -23.24 67.35
N GLN A 304 4.05 -24.19 67.63
CA GLN A 304 2.76 -23.96 68.30
C GLN A 304 2.88 -24.32 69.77
N SER A 305 2.36 -23.48 70.66
CA SER A 305 2.31 -23.70 72.10
C SER A 305 0.87 -23.64 72.58
N SER A 306 0.35 -24.75 73.08
CA SER A 306 -1.02 -24.90 73.57
C SER A 306 -1.02 -25.12 75.09
N PRO A 307 -1.75 -24.32 75.89
CA PRO A 307 -1.86 -24.56 77.33
C PRO A 307 -2.59 -25.87 77.63
N LYS A 308 -2.05 -26.71 78.51
CA LYS A 308 -2.69 -28.00 78.89
C LYS A 308 -4.03 -27.81 79.61
N SER A 309 -4.26 -26.63 80.20
CA SER A 309 -5.48 -26.27 80.92
C SER A 309 -6.61 -25.72 80.05
N GLY A 310 -6.46 -25.69 78.71
CA GLY A 310 -7.50 -25.25 77.77
C GLY A 310 -7.60 -23.73 77.60
N GLY A 311 -6.61 -23.13 76.92
CA GLY A 311 -6.59 -21.70 76.56
C GLY A 311 -6.12 -21.47 75.12
N GLU A 312 -5.99 -20.20 74.70
CA GLU A 312 -5.55 -19.85 73.34
C GLU A 312 -4.12 -20.34 73.05
N ALA A 313 -3.94 -21.00 71.90
CA ALA A 313 -2.65 -21.46 71.43
C ALA A 313 -1.86 -20.30 70.79
N SER A 314 -0.55 -20.22 71.05
CA SER A 314 0.34 -19.24 70.43
C SER A 314 1.19 -19.88 69.34
N THR A 315 1.39 -19.17 68.21
CA THR A 315 2.20 -19.66 67.07
C THR A 315 3.40 -18.74 66.85
N SER A 316 4.58 -19.32 66.68
CA SER A 316 5.82 -18.61 66.37
C SER A 316 6.57 -19.28 65.23
N TYR A 317 7.30 -18.48 64.43
CA TYR A 317 8.06 -18.94 63.26
C TYR A 317 9.55 -18.86 63.56
N GLU A 318 10.24 -19.97 63.40
CA GLU A 318 11.65 -20.15 63.75
C GLU A 318 12.47 -20.56 62.53
N ARG A 319 13.81 -20.50 62.65
CA ARG A 319 14.71 -21.00 61.59
C ARG A 319 14.50 -22.49 61.39
N TYR A 320 14.61 -22.95 60.15
CA TYR A 320 14.40 -24.36 59.79
C TYR A 320 15.35 -25.31 60.56
N ASP A 321 16.57 -24.84 60.86
CA ASP A 321 17.63 -25.56 61.56
C ASP A 321 17.68 -25.24 63.07
N LYS A 322 16.68 -24.53 63.62
CA LYS A 322 16.66 -24.23 65.05
C LYS A 322 16.28 -25.49 65.84
N LYS A 323 17.03 -25.75 66.92
CA LYS A 323 16.70 -26.83 67.86
C LYS A 323 15.32 -26.59 68.47
N SER A 324 14.44 -27.58 68.38
CA SER A 324 13.11 -27.57 68.99
C SER A 324 13.17 -27.36 70.51
N HIS A 325 14.22 -27.89 71.17
CA HIS A 325 14.55 -27.67 72.59
C HIS A 325 16.06 -27.78 72.81
N SER A 326 16.61 -27.24 73.91
CA SER A 326 18.05 -27.32 74.25
C SER A 326 18.59 -28.75 74.30
N ASP A 327 17.73 -29.69 74.68
CA ASP A 327 18.08 -31.07 75.03
C ASP A 327 17.67 -32.07 73.92
N MET A 328 17.07 -31.58 72.82
CA MET A 328 16.70 -32.41 71.67
C MET A 328 17.67 -32.20 70.52
N ASN A 329 18.03 -33.31 69.87
CA ASN A 329 18.78 -33.28 68.61
C ASN A 329 17.84 -32.86 67.47
N LEU A 330 18.36 -32.14 66.49
CA LEU A 330 17.60 -31.91 65.26
C LEU A 330 17.38 -33.25 64.54
N PRO A 331 16.19 -33.47 63.95
CA PRO A 331 16.01 -34.50 62.93
C PRO A 331 17.13 -34.42 61.90
N SER A 332 17.65 -35.56 61.46
CA SER A 332 18.75 -35.61 60.47
C SER A 332 18.36 -34.92 59.14
N GLU A 333 17.06 -34.95 58.86
CA GLU A 333 16.34 -34.32 57.75
C GLU A 333 16.31 -32.80 57.90
N ALA A 334 16.15 -32.29 59.13
CA ALA A 334 16.15 -30.86 59.44
C ALA A 334 17.55 -30.22 59.33
N GLN A 335 18.62 -31.03 59.28
CA GLN A 335 19.98 -30.56 58.98
C GLN A 335 20.19 -30.27 57.48
N GLN A 336 19.26 -30.73 56.62
CA GLN A 336 19.30 -30.52 55.17
C GLN A 336 18.32 -29.41 54.75
N PHE A 337 18.70 -28.16 55.03
CA PHE A 337 18.03 -26.96 54.54
C PHE A 337 18.06 -26.87 53.00
N LEU A 338 17.27 -25.95 52.43
CA LEU A 338 17.17 -25.74 50.98
C LEU A 338 18.56 -25.41 50.38
N ARG A 339 19.04 -26.28 49.50
CA ARG A 339 20.32 -26.12 48.79
C ARG A 339 20.13 -26.37 47.32
N TRP A 340 20.70 -25.51 46.52
CA TRP A 340 20.62 -25.62 45.07
C TRP A 340 21.86 -25.05 44.42
N ASN A 341 22.15 -25.51 43.22
CA ASN A 341 23.26 -25.05 42.41
C ASN A 341 22.72 -24.49 41.11
N ILE A 342 23.24 -23.33 40.72
CA ILE A 342 23.04 -22.79 39.39
C ILE A 342 24.36 -22.85 38.64
N ARG A 343 24.30 -23.27 37.39
CA ARG A 343 25.46 -23.33 36.50
C ARG A 343 25.08 -22.85 35.11
N VAL A 344 25.94 -22.04 34.51
CA VAL A 344 25.88 -21.61 33.10
C VAL A 344 27.17 -22.04 32.43
N GLN A 345 27.05 -22.66 31.25
CA GLN A 345 28.19 -23.15 30.49
C GLN A 345 27.96 -23.00 28.98
N ASP A 346 29.03 -22.79 28.23
CA ASP A 346 29.00 -22.70 26.76
C ASP A 346 28.97 -24.10 26.10
N ALA A 347 28.89 -24.14 24.76
CA ALA A 347 28.88 -25.39 24.00
C ALA A 347 30.20 -26.18 24.05
N ASN A 348 31.30 -25.51 24.38
CA ASN A 348 32.61 -26.13 24.57
C ASN A 348 32.75 -26.72 26.00
N GLY A 349 31.76 -26.51 26.87
CA GLY A 349 31.77 -26.96 28.26
C GLY A 349 32.51 -26.02 29.22
N ASN A 350 32.87 -24.81 28.78
CA ASN A 350 33.45 -23.79 29.65
C ASN A 350 32.37 -23.27 30.59
N ILE A 351 32.66 -23.24 31.90
CA ILE A 351 31.74 -22.75 32.92
C ILE A 351 31.84 -21.23 32.95
N LEU A 352 30.74 -20.56 32.57
CA LEU A 352 30.60 -19.10 32.59
C LEU A 352 30.14 -18.61 33.96
N TYR A 353 29.29 -19.38 34.65
CA TYR A 353 28.84 -19.10 36.00
C TYR A 353 28.59 -20.39 36.77
N ASN A 354 28.93 -20.44 38.05
CA ASN A 354 28.60 -21.58 38.92
C ASN A 354 28.56 -21.14 40.38
N GLU A 355 27.40 -21.27 41.01
CA GLU A 355 27.21 -20.92 42.42
C GLU A 355 26.36 -21.98 43.14
N GLU A 356 26.84 -22.42 44.30
CA GLU A 356 26.06 -23.23 45.24
C GLU A 356 25.45 -22.31 46.29
N VAL A 357 24.12 -22.25 46.31
CA VAL A 357 23.38 -21.37 47.23
C VAL A 357 22.88 -22.18 48.42
N ARG A 358 23.13 -21.62 49.61
CA ARG A 358 22.75 -22.18 50.90
C ARG A 358 21.87 -21.19 51.66
N ASP A 359 20.60 -21.54 51.86
CA ASP A 359 19.67 -20.65 52.55
C ASP A 359 19.57 -20.96 54.05
N HIS A 360 20.03 -20.01 54.88
CA HIS A 360 20.16 -20.18 56.33
C HIS A 360 19.15 -19.36 57.15
N GLY A 361 18.20 -18.67 56.52
CA GLY A 361 17.26 -17.74 57.17
C GLY A 361 15.80 -18.19 57.18
N PRO A 362 14.96 -17.75 58.15
CA PRO A 362 13.53 -18.01 58.13
C PRO A 362 12.89 -17.09 57.06
N LEU A 363 12.70 -17.61 55.86
CA LEU A 363 11.95 -16.93 54.83
C LEU A 363 10.46 -17.14 55.12
N LYS A 364 9.75 -16.07 55.47
CA LYS A 364 8.29 -16.11 55.72
C LYS A 364 7.46 -16.02 54.43
N ALA A 365 8.10 -15.71 53.30
CA ALA A 365 7.46 -15.56 51.99
C ALA A 365 8.44 -15.96 50.88
N ARG A 366 7.92 -16.24 49.68
CA ARG A 366 8.73 -16.41 48.45
C ARG A 366 9.51 -15.12 48.17
N LYS A 367 10.77 -15.23 47.75
CA LYS A 367 11.62 -14.09 47.37
C LYS A 367 12.39 -14.39 46.09
N VAL A 368 12.69 -13.33 45.34
CA VAL A 368 13.66 -13.40 44.24
C VAL A 368 15.06 -13.57 44.84
N TYR A 369 15.86 -14.42 44.21
CA TYR A 369 17.27 -14.55 44.49
C TYR A 369 18.05 -13.75 43.45
N ASP A 370 18.77 -12.72 43.89
CA ASP A 370 19.55 -11.84 43.03
C ASP A 370 20.83 -12.56 42.60
N ILE A 371 20.98 -12.76 41.29
CA ILE A 371 22.16 -13.32 40.65
C ILE A 371 22.86 -12.16 39.93
N PRO A 372 24.19 -12.00 40.05
CA PRO A 372 24.91 -11.00 39.28
C PRO A 372 24.79 -11.28 37.78
N ASP A 373 24.85 -10.23 36.96
CA ASP A 373 24.84 -10.39 35.51
C ASP A 373 26.02 -11.26 35.06
N ILE A 374 25.74 -12.25 34.22
CA ILE A 374 26.72 -13.23 33.75
C ILE A 374 27.22 -12.76 32.39
N ASP A 375 28.52 -12.49 32.28
CA ASP A 375 29.19 -12.19 31.01
C ASP A 375 29.24 -13.45 30.15
N ILE A 376 28.68 -13.35 28.94
CA ILE A 376 28.63 -14.41 27.93
C ILE A 376 29.23 -13.94 26.59
N SER A 377 29.92 -12.80 26.58
CA SER A 377 30.51 -12.22 25.37
C SER A 377 31.48 -13.20 24.69
N GLY A 378 31.22 -13.50 23.41
CA GLY A 378 32.02 -14.44 22.62
C GLY A 378 31.94 -15.91 23.06
N ALA A 379 30.98 -16.28 23.92
CA ALA A 379 30.77 -17.67 24.32
C ALA A 379 30.36 -18.56 23.13
N ALA A 380 30.80 -19.82 23.13
CA ALA A 380 30.42 -20.77 22.09
C ALA A 380 28.95 -21.21 22.24
N MET A 381 28.17 -21.08 21.16
CA MET A 381 26.75 -21.40 21.19
C MET A 381 26.47 -22.91 20.96
N PRO A 382 25.42 -23.47 21.58
CA PRO A 382 24.47 -22.83 22.48
C PRO A 382 24.99 -22.66 23.92
N VAL A 383 24.63 -21.56 24.57
CA VAL A 383 24.84 -21.37 26.01
C VAL A 383 23.74 -22.12 26.76
N SER A 384 24.13 -22.93 27.75
CA SER A 384 23.24 -23.76 28.56
C SER A 384 23.24 -23.32 30.02
N MET A 385 22.05 -23.33 30.61
CA MET A 385 21.77 -22.92 31.98
C MET A 385 21.13 -24.10 32.70
N SER A 386 21.68 -24.48 33.85
CA SER A 386 21.19 -25.57 34.67
C SER A 386 20.92 -25.12 36.10
N LEU A 387 19.75 -25.46 36.63
CA LEU A 387 19.39 -25.31 38.03
C LEU A 387 19.17 -26.69 38.64
N VAL A 388 19.93 -27.02 39.66
CA VAL A 388 19.98 -28.35 40.29
C VAL A 388 19.65 -28.25 41.77
N ARG A 389 18.69 -29.03 42.26
CA ARG A 389 18.44 -29.17 43.70
C ARG A 389 19.46 -30.11 44.33
N LEU A 390 20.07 -29.71 45.45
CA LEU A 390 21.12 -30.47 46.15
C LEU A 390 20.65 -31.03 47.50
N ASP A 391 19.55 -30.54 48.06
CA ASP A 391 18.97 -31.10 49.28
C ASP A 391 18.19 -32.39 48.97
N LYS A 392 18.44 -33.44 49.76
CA LYS A 392 17.90 -34.79 49.53
C LYS A 392 16.98 -35.28 50.64
N GLY A 393 16.89 -34.54 51.75
CA GLY A 393 16.13 -34.93 52.93
C GLY A 393 14.64 -34.65 52.76
N PRO A 394 13.75 -35.61 53.10
CA PRO A 394 12.32 -35.38 53.16
C PRO A 394 11.99 -34.30 54.22
N ILE A 395 10.77 -33.77 54.18
CA ILE A 395 10.31 -32.86 55.24
C ILE A 395 10.24 -33.68 56.54
N PRO A 396 10.85 -33.21 57.65
CA PRO A 396 10.75 -33.89 58.93
C PRO A 396 9.29 -34.05 59.37
N ASP A 397 8.96 -35.19 59.96
CA ASP A 397 7.65 -35.40 60.57
C ASP A 397 7.41 -34.39 61.71
N PRO A 398 6.15 -33.99 61.95
CA PRO A 398 5.83 -33.09 63.07
C PRO A 398 6.23 -33.71 64.41
N GLU A 399 6.94 -32.96 65.23
CA GLU A 399 7.34 -33.40 66.57
C GLU A 399 6.52 -32.67 67.62
N SER A 400 6.13 -33.37 68.68
CA SER A 400 5.45 -32.77 69.83
C SER A 400 6.23 -33.04 71.11
N HIS A 401 6.25 -32.04 71.99
CA HIS A 401 6.96 -32.11 73.25
C HIS A 401 6.15 -31.43 74.35
N GLU A 402 6.14 -32.03 75.53
CA GLU A 402 5.46 -31.48 76.70
C GLU A 402 6.46 -30.83 77.65
N GLY A 403 6.30 -29.52 77.90
CA GLY A 403 7.20 -28.76 78.76
C GLY A 403 6.45 -27.78 79.64
N GLY A 404 6.58 -27.93 80.96
CA GLY A 404 5.88 -27.10 81.94
C GLY A 404 4.34 -27.19 81.80
N ALA A 405 3.65 -26.05 81.79
CA ALA A 405 2.19 -25.96 81.69
C ALA A 405 1.64 -26.08 80.25
N ASN A 406 2.51 -26.21 79.24
CA ASN A 406 2.15 -26.16 77.82
C ASN A 406 2.57 -27.44 77.08
N GLN A 407 1.88 -27.71 75.97
CA GLN A 407 2.28 -28.66 74.93
C GLN A 407 2.81 -27.87 73.73
N TYR A 408 3.98 -28.25 73.24
CA TYR A 408 4.60 -27.64 72.06
C TYR A 408 4.51 -28.60 70.88
N SER A 409 4.16 -28.08 69.70
CA SER A 409 4.19 -28.79 68.43
C SER A 409 5.10 -28.06 67.46
N PHE A 410 5.96 -28.80 66.78
CA PHE A 410 6.93 -28.31 65.80
C PHE A 410 6.61 -28.91 64.43
N THR A 411 6.30 -28.05 63.45
CA THR A 411 6.04 -28.45 62.07
C THR A 411 7.06 -27.79 61.15
N TRP A 412 7.69 -28.56 60.27
CA TRP A 412 8.65 -28.01 59.29
C TRP A 412 7.96 -27.71 57.97
N VAL A 413 8.26 -26.55 57.40
CA VAL A 413 7.88 -26.16 56.04
C VAL A 413 9.16 -25.92 55.25
N LYS A 414 9.32 -26.63 54.14
CA LYS A 414 10.48 -26.49 53.25
C LYS A 414 10.03 -25.82 51.95
N GLY A 415 10.75 -24.80 51.53
CA GLY A 415 10.47 -24.08 50.29
C GLY A 415 10.95 -24.84 49.05
N ASP A 416 10.44 -24.45 47.89
CA ASP A 416 10.91 -24.92 46.58
C ASP A 416 11.62 -23.81 45.81
N VAL A 417 12.39 -24.18 44.79
CA VAL A 417 13.08 -23.23 43.89
C VAL A 417 12.47 -23.34 42.51
N GLN A 418 12.28 -22.18 41.87
CA GLN A 418 11.69 -22.05 40.55
C GLN A 418 12.57 -21.17 39.67
N PHE A 419 12.85 -21.64 38.46
CA PHE A 419 13.48 -20.84 37.40
C PHE A 419 12.38 -20.04 36.72
N VAL A 420 12.42 -18.71 36.86
CA VAL A 420 11.37 -17.81 36.34
C VAL A 420 11.67 -17.46 34.90
N SER A 421 12.80 -16.79 34.67
CA SER A 421 13.20 -16.28 33.37
C SER A 421 14.72 -16.20 33.22
N ALA A 422 15.14 -16.18 31.96
CA ALA A 422 16.48 -15.78 31.56
C ALA A 422 16.34 -14.63 30.56
N ASP A 423 17.02 -13.52 30.84
CA ASP A 423 17.03 -12.32 30.02
C ASP A 423 18.43 -12.19 29.40
N VAL A 424 18.50 -12.11 28.08
CA VAL A 424 19.75 -12.02 27.31
C VAL A 424 19.91 -10.59 26.81
N PHE A 425 21.12 -10.04 26.93
CA PHE A 425 21.43 -8.64 26.70
C PHE A 425 22.57 -8.47 25.68
N TRP A 426 22.46 -7.41 24.88
CA TRP A 426 23.49 -6.90 23.99
C TRP A 426 23.86 -5.47 24.39
N GLU A 427 25.11 -5.24 24.76
CA GLU A 427 25.67 -3.92 25.07
C GLU A 427 25.96 -3.12 23.79
N GLU A 428 24.95 -3.02 22.92
CA GLU A 428 25.00 -2.20 21.72
C GLU A 428 24.25 -0.88 21.92
N ASP A 429 24.81 0.19 21.35
CA ASP A 429 24.11 1.45 21.26
C ASP A 429 23.02 1.37 20.18
N LEU A 430 21.78 1.24 20.64
CA LEU A 430 20.58 1.20 19.81
C LEU A 430 20.31 2.57 19.16
N VAL A 431 21.00 2.86 18.06
CA VAL A 431 20.78 4.06 17.24
C VAL A 431 20.11 3.67 15.93
N TYR A 432 18.85 4.07 15.78
CA TYR A 432 18.09 3.91 14.54
C TYR A 432 17.86 5.30 13.91
N PRO A 433 18.77 5.78 13.04
CA PRO A 433 18.64 7.09 12.44
C PRO A 433 17.49 7.10 11.42
N ASN A 434 16.71 8.18 11.40
CA ASN A 434 15.48 8.35 10.59
C ASN A 434 14.41 7.27 10.83
N SER A 435 14.33 6.74 12.04
CA SER A 435 13.21 5.91 12.49
C SER A 435 12.69 6.49 13.80
N ALA A 436 11.40 6.81 13.89
CA ALA A 436 10.81 7.29 15.12
C ALA A 436 10.58 6.12 16.09
N LEU A 437 11.04 6.25 17.33
CA LEU A 437 10.99 5.19 18.34
C LEU A 437 10.25 5.63 19.59
N LEU A 438 9.58 4.69 20.23
CA LEU A 438 8.98 4.80 21.56
C LEU A 438 9.75 3.91 22.52
N GLY A 439 10.36 4.50 23.55
CA GLY A 439 10.97 3.79 24.67
C GLY A 439 10.13 3.97 25.93
N LEU A 440 9.85 2.88 26.62
CA LEU A 440 9.07 2.90 27.85
C LEU A 440 9.71 2.07 28.96
N ARG A 441 9.50 2.51 30.20
CA ARG A 441 9.87 1.80 31.42
C ARG A 441 8.66 1.67 32.33
N TYR A 442 8.38 0.45 32.79
CA TYR A 442 7.24 0.11 33.64
C TYR A 442 7.66 -0.80 34.79
N ASP A 443 6.88 -0.84 35.87
CA ASP A 443 7.11 -1.79 36.98
C ASP A 443 6.50 -3.16 36.63
N VAL A 444 7.31 -4.22 36.72
CA VAL A 444 6.88 -5.57 36.38
C VAL A 444 5.85 -6.12 37.37
N GLY A 445 5.84 -5.65 38.61
CA GLY A 445 4.91 -6.12 39.64
C GLY A 445 3.43 -5.83 39.35
N GLU A 446 3.16 -4.85 38.50
CA GLU A 446 1.80 -4.37 38.22
C GLU A 446 1.16 -5.00 36.99
N PHE A 447 1.96 -5.66 36.13
CA PHE A 447 1.49 -6.27 34.89
C PHE A 447 1.80 -7.77 34.87
N THR A 448 0.78 -8.60 34.65
CA THR A 448 0.92 -10.07 34.55
C THR A 448 1.47 -10.52 33.20
N GLN A 449 1.35 -9.67 32.17
CA GLN A 449 1.84 -9.86 30.81
C GLN A 449 2.43 -8.53 30.30
N MET A 450 3.22 -8.58 29.23
CA MET A 450 3.76 -7.36 28.61
C MET A 450 2.60 -6.40 28.26
N PRO A 451 2.67 -5.11 28.65
CA PRO A 451 1.60 -4.17 28.37
C PRO A 451 1.47 -3.91 26.87
N SER A 452 0.23 -3.85 26.38
CA SER A 452 -0.06 -3.33 25.03
C SER A 452 0.01 -1.81 25.07
N VAL A 453 0.84 -1.24 24.20
CA VAL A 453 1.08 0.21 24.13
C VAL A 453 0.51 0.73 22.83
N GLN A 454 -0.31 1.76 22.93
CA GLN A 454 -0.90 2.47 21.81
C GLN A 454 -0.58 3.96 21.96
N GLY A 455 -0.40 4.66 20.85
CA GLY A 455 -0.08 6.09 20.90
C GLY A 455 -0.67 6.87 19.74
N LEU A 456 -1.18 8.05 20.03
CA LEU A 456 -1.66 9.00 19.04
C LEU A 456 -0.50 9.91 18.62
N PHE A 457 -0.08 9.75 17.36
CA PHE A 457 1.08 10.44 16.82
C PHE A 457 0.72 11.23 15.57
N ARG A 458 1.43 12.33 15.38
CA ARG A 458 1.55 13.00 14.10
C ARG A 458 2.74 12.42 13.35
N GLY A 459 2.44 11.89 12.18
CA GLY A 459 3.31 11.10 11.34
C GLY A 459 4.45 11.86 10.68
N ILE A 460 4.92 11.27 9.59
CA ILE A 460 6.11 11.66 8.85
C ILE A 460 5.98 13.10 8.33
N LYS A 461 7.11 13.84 8.38
CA LYS A 461 7.27 15.12 7.69
C LYS A 461 7.46 14.87 6.19
N VAL A 462 6.47 15.27 5.40
CA VAL A 462 6.40 15.05 3.94
C VAL A 462 6.93 16.27 3.17
N PRO A 463 7.35 16.10 1.89
CA PRO A 463 7.66 17.23 1.03
C PRO A 463 6.39 18.04 0.72
N THR A 464 6.43 19.31 1.06
CA THR A 464 5.38 20.31 0.83
C THR A 464 5.89 21.37 -0.15
N LEU A 465 4.97 21.99 -0.89
CA LEU A 465 5.28 22.95 -1.94
C LEU A 465 4.71 24.33 -1.60
N ASN A 466 5.53 25.37 -1.73
CA ASN A 466 5.05 26.76 -1.68
C ASN A 466 4.55 27.24 -3.06
N SER A 467 4.06 28.49 -3.14
CA SER A 467 3.54 29.09 -4.37
C SER A 467 4.56 29.19 -5.51
N ASN A 468 5.86 29.14 -5.18
CA ASN A 468 6.97 29.20 -6.13
C ASN A 468 7.50 27.80 -6.48
N LEU A 469 6.77 26.74 -6.11
CA LEU A 469 7.14 25.33 -6.30
C LEU A 469 8.46 24.94 -5.61
N VAL A 470 8.84 25.65 -4.54
CA VAL A 470 10.00 25.30 -3.71
C VAL A 470 9.57 24.25 -2.69
N VAL A 471 10.37 23.19 -2.57
CA VAL A 471 10.10 22.05 -1.70
C VAL A 471 10.65 22.29 -0.29
N SER A 472 9.82 22.06 0.71
CA SER A 472 10.17 22.05 2.14
C SER A 472 9.63 20.80 2.83
N TYR A 473 10.21 20.37 3.95
CA TYR A 473 9.69 19.22 4.70
C TYR A 473 8.92 19.69 5.92
N ALA A 474 7.66 19.30 6.00
CA ALA A 474 6.77 19.66 7.10
C ALA A 474 5.70 18.57 7.32
N TRP A 475 5.13 18.51 8.51
CA TRP A 475 3.97 17.64 8.74
C TRP A 475 2.77 18.12 7.91
N SER A 476 2.11 17.17 7.24
CA SER A 476 0.87 17.40 6.50
C SER A 476 0.07 16.09 6.43
N ASP A 477 -1.25 16.22 6.53
CA ASP A 477 -2.23 15.17 6.31
C ASP A 477 -2.86 15.23 4.90
N ASN A 478 -2.34 16.10 4.02
CA ASN A 478 -2.81 16.24 2.66
C ASN A 478 -2.31 15.06 1.79
N PRO A 479 -3.21 14.25 1.18
CA PRO A 479 -2.82 13.07 0.43
C PRO A 479 -1.94 13.35 -0.79
N ALA A 480 -1.97 14.56 -1.37
CA ALA A 480 -1.12 14.90 -2.51
C ALA A 480 0.37 14.98 -2.09
N TYR A 481 0.65 15.49 -0.89
CA TYR A 481 2.01 15.53 -0.36
C TYR A 481 2.47 14.18 0.18
N VAL A 482 1.56 13.39 0.73
CA VAL A 482 1.83 11.98 1.08
C VAL A 482 2.22 11.18 -0.17
N LEU A 483 1.49 11.37 -1.28
CA LEU A 483 1.81 10.74 -2.56
C LEU A 483 3.18 11.19 -3.10
N LEU A 484 3.51 12.48 -2.96
CA LEU A 484 4.81 13.03 -3.36
C LEU A 484 5.96 12.40 -2.56
N ASP A 485 5.79 12.18 -1.25
CA ASP A 485 6.75 11.48 -0.41
C ASP A 485 6.96 10.03 -0.87
N LEU A 486 5.87 9.28 -1.04
CA LEU A 486 5.92 7.87 -1.47
C LEU A 486 6.63 7.71 -2.82
N LEU A 487 6.47 8.67 -3.74
CA LEU A 487 7.13 8.65 -5.05
C LEU A 487 8.61 9.00 -4.96
N THR A 488 9.00 9.98 -4.13
CA THR A 488 10.35 10.57 -4.16
C THR A 488 11.29 10.10 -3.06
N ASN A 489 10.76 9.51 -1.99
CA ASN A 489 11.58 9.15 -0.84
C ASN A 489 12.49 7.95 -1.16
N PRO A 490 13.82 8.10 -1.05
CA PRO A 490 14.73 7.02 -1.39
C PRO A 490 14.71 5.88 -0.37
N ARG A 491 14.27 6.08 0.88
CA ARG A 491 14.44 5.07 1.93
C ARG A 491 13.33 4.02 1.92
N TYR A 492 12.08 4.46 1.88
CA TYR A 492 10.90 3.59 1.94
C TYR A 492 9.94 3.76 0.75
N GLY A 493 10.16 4.77 -0.09
CA GLY A 493 9.36 5.03 -1.29
C GLY A 493 10.02 4.53 -2.58
N CYS A 494 9.52 5.03 -3.71
CA CYS A 494 10.02 4.76 -5.05
C CYS A 494 11.13 5.72 -5.50
N GLY A 495 11.71 6.47 -4.55
CA GLY A 495 12.73 7.47 -4.82
C GLY A 495 14.02 6.88 -5.36
N LEU A 496 14.71 7.65 -6.19
CA LEU A 496 16.04 7.29 -6.67
C LEU A 496 17.04 7.17 -5.51
N ARG A 497 17.73 6.03 -5.42
CA ARG A 497 18.70 5.75 -4.35
C ARG A 497 20.11 5.86 -4.86
N GLU A 498 20.93 6.66 -4.19
CA GLU A 498 22.36 6.74 -4.46
C GLU A 498 23.14 6.24 -3.24
N TYR A 499 24.03 5.28 -3.47
CA TYR A 499 24.92 4.77 -2.43
C TYR A 499 26.36 4.97 -2.85
N GLU A 500 27.20 5.40 -1.90
CA GLU A 500 28.64 5.40 -2.07
C GLU A 500 29.23 4.15 -1.42
N LEU A 501 29.88 3.30 -2.22
CA LEU A 501 30.50 2.09 -1.69
C LEU A 501 31.80 2.45 -0.95
N LYS A 502 31.85 2.15 0.35
CA LYS A 502 33.03 2.34 1.24
C LYS A 502 34.36 1.85 0.66
N LYS A 503 34.34 0.84 -0.23
CA LYS A 503 35.55 0.16 -0.72
C LYS A 503 36.19 0.80 -1.95
N LYS A 504 35.51 1.70 -2.68
CA LYS A 504 36.04 2.28 -3.93
C LYS A 504 35.62 3.72 -4.25
N GLY A 505 34.68 4.33 -3.51
CA GLY A 505 34.11 5.63 -3.90
C GLY A 505 33.26 5.56 -5.18
N ASP A 506 32.98 4.35 -5.67
CA ASP A 506 32.06 4.11 -6.78
C ASP A 506 30.64 4.40 -6.29
N LYS A 507 29.95 5.31 -6.97
CA LYS A 507 28.53 5.59 -6.76
C LYS A 507 27.68 4.55 -7.47
N VAL A 508 26.86 3.83 -6.73
CA VAL A 508 25.83 2.96 -7.27
C VAL A 508 24.51 3.72 -7.21
N VAL A 509 23.89 3.90 -8.37
CA VAL A 509 22.57 4.53 -8.49
C VAL A 509 21.57 3.44 -8.78
N GLU A 510 20.64 3.22 -7.86
CA GLU A 510 19.47 2.40 -8.11
C GLU A 510 18.37 3.25 -8.76
N PRO A 511 17.66 2.70 -9.77
CA PRO A 511 16.63 3.42 -10.47
C PRO A 511 15.47 3.76 -9.52
N GLY A 512 14.97 4.99 -9.64
CA GLY A 512 13.81 5.48 -8.91
C GLY A 512 13.38 6.83 -9.46
N ILE A 513 12.34 7.42 -8.86
CA ILE A 513 11.78 8.70 -9.29
C ILE A 513 12.51 9.82 -8.54
N ALA A 514 13.21 10.69 -9.27
CA ALA A 514 13.76 11.89 -8.68
C ALA A 514 12.69 12.98 -8.60
N LEU A 515 12.86 13.92 -7.67
CA LEU A 515 11.96 15.07 -7.54
C LEU A 515 11.90 15.93 -8.83
N ASN A 516 12.98 15.92 -9.62
CA ASN A 516 13.04 16.60 -10.92
C ASN A 516 12.26 15.89 -12.03
N ASP A 517 11.89 14.62 -11.83
CA ASP A 517 11.09 13.83 -12.77
C ASP A 517 9.58 14.00 -12.48
N ILE A 518 9.21 14.91 -11.58
CA ILE A 518 7.82 15.17 -11.17
C ILE A 518 7.39 16.56 -11.63
N ASP A 519 6.18 16.64 -12.18
CA ASP A 519 5.51 17.91 -12.41
C ASP A 519 4.96 18.45 -11.07
N LEU A 520 5.80 19.22 -10.36
CA LEU A 520 5.45 19.83 -9.08
C LEU A 520 4.23 20.77 -9.18
N GLY A 521 3.97 21.34 -10.36
CA GLY A 521 2.81 22.20 -10.60
C GLY A 521 1.50 21.41 -10.49
N SER A 522 1.46 20.21 -11.06
CA SER A 522 0.30 19.31 -10.95
C SER A 522 0.04 18.86 -9.50
N PHE A 523 1.09 18.53 -8.75
CA PHE A 523 0.99 18.16 -7.33
C PHE A 523 0.52 19.32 -6.46
N ARG A 524 0.96 20.55 -6.73
CA ARG A 524 0.48 21.74 -6.02
C ARG A 524 -1.00 21.98 -6.27
N LYS A 525 -1.47 21.89 -7.52
CA LYS A 525 -2.90 21.99 -7.86
C LYS A 525 -3.72 20.92 -7.15
N ALA A 526 -3.18 19.71 -7.00
CA ALA A 526 -3.82 18.64 -6.24
C ALA A 526 -3.87 18.89 -4.75
N ALA A 527 -2.80 19.41 -4.16
CA ALA A 527 -2.80 19.80 -2.77
C ALA A 527 -3.85 20.89 -2.50
N GLU A 528 -3.96 21.91 -3.36
CA GLU A 528 -4.99 22.96 -3.26
C GLU A 528 -6.40 22.41 -3.34
N TYR A 529 -6.66 21.46 -4.24
CA TYR A 529 -7.95 20.78 -4.33
C TYR A 529 -8.27 19.98 -3.07
N CYS A 530 -7.29 19.24 -2.51
CA CYS A 530 -7.47 18.51 -1.26
C CYS A 530 -7.76 19.45 -0.09
N ASP A 531 -7.06 20.59 -0.01
CA ASP A 531 -7.26 21.61 1.03
C ASP A 531 -8.67 22.24 0.94
N ASP A 532 -9.12 22.62 -0.27
CA ASP A 532 -10.47 23.17 -0.51
C ASP A 532 -11.57 22.17 -0.10
N LYS A 533 -11.41 20.91 -0.49
CA LYS A 533 -12.38 19.83 -0.22
C LYS A 533 -12.19 19.17 1.15
N LYS A 534 -11.20 19.61 1.94
CA LYS A 534 -10.84 19.04 3.25
C LYS A 534 -10.59 17.54 3.23
N ILE A 535 -9.95 17.05 2.17
CA ILE A 535 -9.59 15.64 2.00
C ILE A 535 -8.28 15.39 2.74
N THR A 536 -8.31 14.50 3.72
CA THR A 536 -7.13 14.15 4.52
C THR A 536 -6.77 12.67 4.36
N PHE A 537 -5.53 12.33 4.71
CA PHE A 537 -5.01 10.98 4.68
C PHE A 537 -4.24 10.68 5.96
N ASN A 538 -4.83 9.81 6.78
CA ASN A 538 -4.35 9.43 8.09
C ASN A 538 -4.26 7.90 8.13
N ALA A 539 -3.06 7.36 8.01
CA ALA A 539 -2.85 5.93 7.83
C ALA A 539 -1.59 5.43 8.53
N TYR A 540 -1.68 4.21 9.05
CA TYR A 540 -0.56 3.47 9.58
C TYR A 540 -0.28 2.24 8.71
N VAL A 541 0.67 2.36 7.77
CA VAL A 541 1.02 1.30 6.82
C VAL A 541 2.03 0.37 7.48
N ASN A 542 1.62 -0.84 7.89
CA ASN A 542 2.48 -1.76 8.64
C ASN A 542 2.63 -3.16 8.02
N ARG A 543 2.04 -3.39 6.84
CA ARG A 543 2.19 -4.66 6.09
C ARG A 543 2.82 -4.41 4.73
N LYS A 544 3.30 -5.51 4.13
CA LYS A 544 3.77 -5.53 2.75
C LYS A 544 2.55 -5.44 1.83
N SER A 545 2.57 -4.46 0.95
CA SER A 545 1.67 -4.33 -0.20
C SER A 545 2.51 -4.07 -1.45
N ASP A 546 1.95 -4.28 -2.64
CA ASP A 546 2.55 -3.73 -3.85
C ASP A 546 2.64 -2.20 -3.72
N ALA A 547 3.80 -1.64 -4.03
CA ALA A 547 4.05 -0.20 -3.93
C ALA A 547 3.19 0.57 -4.93
N LEU A 548 2.98 0.02 -6.13
CA LEU A 548 2.20 0.65 -7.18
C LEU A 548 0.70 0.66 -6.82
N ASP A 549 0.20 -0.41 -6.20
CA ASP A 549 -1.16 -0.45 -5.68
C ASP A 549 -1.37 0.56 -4.55
N LEU A 550 -0.42 0.67 -3.61
CA LEU A 550 -0.48 1.66 -2.53
C LEU A 550 -0.50 3.09 -3.09
N ILE A 551 0.39 3.40 -4.04
CA ILE A 551 0.46 4.71 -4.70
C ILE A 551 -0.85 5.04 -5.40
N ARG A 552 -1.42 4.09 -6.14
CA ARG A 552 -2.72 4.26 -6.82
C ARG A 552 -3.86 4.45 -5.82
N SER A 553 -3.88 3.69 -4.73
CA SER A 553 -4.89 3.82 -3.68
C SER A 553 -4.82 5.18 -2.99
N VAL A 554 -3.63 5.71 -2.71
CA VAL A 554 -3.46 7.06 -2.15
C VAL A 554 -3.93 8.13 -3.14
N ALA A 555 -3.59 8.00 -4.43
CA ALA A 555 -4.07 8.90 -5.48
C ALA A 555 -5.61 8.88 -5.59
N ALA A 556 -6.22 7.70 -5.51
CA ALA A 556 -7.66 7.53 -5.59
C ALA A 556 -8.43 8.21 -4.44
N THR A 557 -7.82 8.41 -3.27
CA THR A 557 -8.44 9.08 -2.12
C THR A 557 -8.95 10.48 -2.46
N PHE A 558 -8.25 11.20 -3.34
CA PHE A 558 -8.64 12.53 -3.81
C PHE A 558 -9.06 12.54 -5.29
N GLN A 559 -9.47 11.38 -5.83
CA GLN A 559 -9.84 11.23 -7.24
C GLN A 559 -8.70 11.70 -8.18
N GLY A 560 -7.46 11.40 -7.78
CA GLY A 560 -6.26 11.63 -8.57
C GLY A 560 -5.87 10.41 -9.38
N SER A 561 -5.21 10.65 -10.51
CA SER A 561 -4.56 9.62 -11.32
C SER A 561 -3.18 10.10 -11.73
N LEU A 562 -2.19 9.21 -11.65
CA LEU A 562 -0.82 9.48 -12.06
C LEU A 562 -0.64 9.12 -13.53
N ILE A 563 -0.09 10.05 -14.29
CA ILE A 563 0.24 9.88 -15.69
C ILE A 563 1.72 10.16 -15.85
N TYR A 564 2.37 9.32 -16.63
CA TYR A 564 3.73 9.59 -17.04
C TYR A 564 3.73 10.01 -18.50
N ALA A 565 4.17 11.24 -18.77
CA ALA A 565 4.23 11.80 -20.11
C ALA A 565 5.44 12.73 -20.23
N GLY A 566 6.13 12.66 -21.37
CA GLY A 566 7.22 13.61 -21.68
C GLY A 566 8.41 13.57 -20.73
N GLY A 567 8.63 12.45 -20.01
CA GLY A 567 9.70 12.33 -19.02
C GLY A 567 9.30 12.67 -17.58
N TYR A 568 8.07 13.13 -17.37
CA TYR A 568 7.58 13.59 -16.07
C TYR A 568 6.39 12.75 -15.58
N VAL A 569 6.32 12.56 -14.26
CA VAL A 569 5.12 12.09 -13.58
C VAL A 569 4.26 13.29 -13.24
N SER A 570 3.06 13.33 -13.83
CA SER A 570 2.04 14.36 -13.61
C SER A 570 0.82 13.75 -12.93
N LEU A 571 0.13 14.57 -12.14
CA LEU A 571 -1.07 14.20 -11.42
C LEU A 571 -2.29 14.88 -12.04
N ILE A 572 -3.32 14.10 -12.36
CA ILE A 572 -4.59 14.62 -12.85
C ILE A 572 -5.70 14.31 -11.86
N ILE A 573 -6.56 15.30 -11.66
CA ILE A 573 -7.68 15.22 -10.72
C ILE A 573 -8.98 15.22 -11.51
N ASP A 574 -9.89 14.35 -11.14
CA ASP A 574 -11.29 14.51 -11.52
C ASP A 574 -11.91 15.56 -10.61
N LYS A 575 -12.14 16.76 -11.18
CA LYS A 575 -12.80 17.89 -10.52
C LYS A 575 -13.85 18.53 -11.43
N LYS A 576 -14.67 19.39 -10.85
CA LYS A 576 -15.55 20.29 -11.60
C LYS A 576 -14.69 21.24 -12.44
N LEU A 577 -15.00 21.38 -13.72
CA LEU A 577 -14.29 22.31 -14.60
C LEU A 577 -14.82 23.73 -14.36
N GLU A 578 -13.90 24.65 -14.08
CA GLU A 578 -14.20 26.07 -13.95
C GLU A 578 -14.02 26.81 -15.28
N GLY A 579 -14.44 28.07 -15.35
CA GLY A 579 -14.31 28.87 -16.58
C GLY A 579 -12.86 29.08 -17.05
N SER A 580 -11.89 28.97 -16.14
CA SER A 580 -10.45 28.97 -16.42
C SER A 580 -9.93 27.65 -16.99
N ASP A 581 -10.61 26.52 -16.73
CA ASP A 581 -10.21 25.18 -17.19
C ASP A 581 -10.57 24.94 -18.68
N ARG A 582 -11.01 25.96 -19.40
CA ARG A 582 -11.30 25.90 -20.85
C ARG A 582 -10.04 25.65 -21.70
N GLU A 583 -8.87 25.94 -21.16
CA GLU A 583 -7.58 25.65 -21.80
C GLU A 583 -7.31 24.15 -22.02
N TYR A 584 -8.01 23.28 -21.28
CA TYR A 584 -7.90 21.83 -21.38
C TYR A 584 -8.89 21.23 -22.41
N PHE A 585 -9.69 22.05 -23.08
CA PHE A 585 -10.66 21.54 -24.06
C PHE A 585 -9.94 21.18 -25.37
N ARG A 586 -10.23 19.97 -25.85
CA ARG A 586 -9.82 19.47 -27.16
C ARG A 586 -11.05 19.37 -28.07
N LEU A 587 -10.99 19.97 -29.26
CA LEU A 587 -12.12 20.07 -30.17
C LEU A 587 -12.03 18.96 -31.22
N TYR A 588 -13.06 18.12 -31.31
CA TYR A 588 -13.14 17.05 -32.30
C TYR A 588 -14.47 17.08 -33.07
N SER A 589 -14.39 16.89 -34.38
CA SER A 589 -15.52 16.68 -35.27
C SER A 589 -15.13 15.72 -36.39
N GLU A 590 -16.06 15.41 -37.29
CA GLU A 590 -15.77 14.60 -38.49
C GLU A 590 -14.62 15.17 -39.35
N ALA A 591 -14.22 16.43 -39.16
CA ALA A 591 -13.16 17.09 -39.94
C ALA A 591 -11.72 16.81 -39.44
N ASN A 592 -11.55 16.26 -38.23
CA ASN A 592 -10.25 15.87 -37.68
C ASN A 592 -10.19 14.45 -37.12
N VAL A 593 -11.28 13.69 -37.25
CA VAL A 593 -11.33 12.27 -36.95
C VAL A 593 -11.18 11.49 -38.24
N ILE A 594 -10.36 10.43 -38.19
CA ILE A 594 -10.12 9.54 -39.33
C ILE A 594 -11.40 8.77 -39.60
N GLN A 595 -11.82 8.75 -40.86
CA GLN A 595 -12.98 8.00 -41.33
C GLN A 595 -12.46 6.84 -42.17
N GLU A 596 -12.96 5.63 -41.91
CA GLU A 596 -12.74 4.53 -42.83
C GLU A 596 -13.64 4.74 -44.05
N THR A 597 -13.02 4.71 -45.23
CA THR A 597 -13.70 4.88 -46.51
C THR A 597 -13.36 3.70 -47.41
N ASP A 598 -14.32 3.27 -48.21
CA ASP A 598 -14.08 2.29 -49.25
C ASP A 598 -13.35 2.89 -50.47
N ASP A 599 -12.99 2.06 -51.44
CA ASP A 599 -12.31 2.49 -52.66
C ASP A 599 -13.14 3.51 -53.50
N SER A 600 -14.44 3.64 -53.23
CA SER A 600 -15.34 4.65 -53.81
C SER A 600 -15.42 5.95 -53.02
N GLY A 601 -14.81 6.02 -51.83
CA GLY A 601 -14.86 7.16 -50.93
C GLY A 601 -16.13 7.24 -50.07
N GLU A 602 -16.95 6.19 -50.04
CA GLU A 602 -18.07 6.09 -49.09
C GLU A 602 -17.57 5.66 -47.71
N VAL A 603 -18.11 6.28 -46.67
CA VAL A 603 -17.74 6.00 -45.28
C VAL A 603 -18.26 4.63 -44.87
N THR A 604 -17.35 3.70 -44.54
CA THR A 604 -17.68 2.30 -44.19
C THR A 604 -17.94 2.12 -42.71
N GLU A 605 -17.31 2.92 -41.85
CA GLU A 605 -17.47 2.88 -40.39
C GLU A 605 -17.75 4.28 -39.81
N PRO A 606 -18.57 4.38 -38.74
CA PRO A 606 -18.85 5.66 -38.11
C PRO A 606 -17.60 6.26 -37.46
N CYS A 607 -17.39 7.57 -37.63
CA CYS A 607 -16.27 8.32 -37.06
C CYS A 607 -16.16 8.19 -35.53
N PHE A 608 -17.30 8.09 -34.86
CA PHE A 608 -17.39 7.97 -33.41
C PHE A 608 -18.19 6.72 -33.05
N VAL A 609 -17.58 5.85 -32.25
CA VAL A 609 -18.24 4.65 -31.70
C VAL A 609 -18.66 4.95 -30.28
N TYR A 610 -19.97 4.83 -29.99
CA TYR A 610 -20.53 5.08 -28.66
C TYR A 610 -20.99 3.79 -28.00
N GLU A 611 -20.55 3.56 -26.77
CA GLU A 611 -20.94 2.40 -25.97
C GLU A 611 -21.56 2.82 -24.64
N GLY A 612 -22.67 2.18 -24.28
CA GLY A 612 -23.38 2.45 -23.02
C GLY A 612 -23.07 1.42 -21.95
N THR A 613 -23.10 1.83 -20.68
CA THR A 613 -22.96 0.89 -19.56
C THR A 613 -24.16 -0.04 -19.43
N ALA A 614 -23.88 -1.34 -19.23
CA ALA A 614 -24.92 -2.34 -19.04
C ALA A 614 -25.75 -2.06 -17.77
N ARG A 615 -27.06 -2.32 -17.81
CA ARG A 615 -27.97 -2.05 -16.68
C ARG A 615 -27.53 -2.70 -15.36
N ARG A 616 -27.00 -3.93 -15.41
CA ARG A 616 -26.51 -4.67 -14.23
C ARG A 616 -25.24 -4.07 -13.62
N ALA A 617 -24.47 -3.31 -14.39
CA ALA A 617 -23.26 -2.67 -13.92
C ALA A 617 -23.55 -1.37 -13.14
N ARG A 618 -24.79 -0.86 -13.16
CA ARG A 618 -25.16 0.39 -12.47
C ARG A 618 -25.33 0.15 -10.98
N THR A 619 -24.41 0.69 -10.19
CA THR A 619 -24.46 0.68 -8.72
C THR A 619 -25.52 1.66 -8.21
N THR A 620 -26.41 1.21 -7.33
CA THR A 620 -27.51 2.03 -6.78
C THR A 620 -27.37 2.29 -5.27
N ALA A 621 -26.47 1.56 -4.61
CA ALA A 621 -26.07 1.80 -3.23
C ALA A 621 -24.55 1.62 -3.09
N VAL A 622 -23.90 2.43 -2.26
CA VAL A 622 -22.47 2.33 -1.95
C VAL A 622 -22.29 2.37 -0.44
N GLU A 623 -21.56 1.39 0.08
CA GLU A 623 -21.12 1.37 1.49
C GLU A 623 -19.63 1.65 1.54
N VAL A 624 -19.25 2.71 2.24
CA VAL A 624 -17.87 3.15 2.38
C VAL A 624 -17.43 2.97 3.83
N SER A 625 -16.37 2.19 4.03
CA SER A 625 -15.76 1.98 5.35
C SER A 625 -14.70 3.05 5.61
N TYR A 626 -14.69 3.65 6.80
CA TYR A 626 -13.74 4.68 7.25
C TYR A 626 -13.40 4.46 8.72
N VAL A 627 -12.35 5.09 9.21
CA VAL A 627 -11.91 4.98 10.60
C VAL A 627 -12.39 6.19 11.40
N GLU A 628 -13.04 6.01 12.54
CA GLU A 628 -13.58 7.15 13.32
C GLU A 628 -12.66 7.48 14.52
N PRO A 629 -11.98 8.64 14.54
CA PRO A 629 -11.10 9.03 15.64
C PRO A 629 -11.81 9.15 17.00
N ARG A 630 -13.10 9.53 17.00
CA ARG A 630 -13.89 9.67 18.25
C ARG A 630 -14.19 8.32 18.91
N GLU A 631 -14.23 7.25 18.12
CA GLU A 631 -14.50 5.88 18.55
C GLU A 631 -13.19 5.07 18.56
N PHE A 632 -12.11 5.66 19.07
CA PHE A 632 -10.78 5.01 19.20
C PHE A 632 -10.24 4.42 17.89
N TYR A 633 -10.44 5.13 16.78
CA TYR A 633 -9.98 4.69 15.45
C TYR A 633 -10.54 3.32 15.04
N THR A 634 -11.81 3.05 15.38
CA THR A 634 -12.53 1.86 14.91
C THR A 634 -13.08 2.04 13.49
N GLU A 635 -13.16 0.94 12.73
CA GLU A 635 -13.73 0.94 11.37
C GLU A 635 -15.26 1.04 11.44
N LEU A 636 -15.81 2.14 10.94
CA LEU A 636 -17.25 2.38 10.76
C LEU A 636 -17.60 2.40 9.27
N LYS A 637 -18.90 2.34 8.98
CA LYS A 637 -19.43 2.29 7.61
C LYS A 637 -20.47 3.38 7.38
N GLU A 638 -20.33 4.12 6.29
CA GLU A 638 -21.34 5.05 5.79
C GLU A 638 -21.99 4.45 4.54
N SER A 639 -23.31 4.30 4.56
CA SER A 639 -24.09 3.84 3.39
C SER A 639 -24.75 5.03 2.68
N ILE A 640 -24.61 5.08 1.37
CA ILE A 640 -25.19 6.08 0.49
C ILE A 640 -26.03 5.36 -0.56
N GLU A 641 -27.30 5.72 -0.64
CA GLU A 641 -28.27 5.07 -1.52
C GLU A 641 -28.97 6.11 -2.39
N ASP A 642 -29.26 5.73 -3.63
CA ASP A 642 -30.11 6.52 -4.52
C ASP A 642 -31.45 5.82 -4.73
N ARG A 643 -32.50 6.40 -4.15
CA ARG A 643 -33.86 5.88 -4.20
C ARG A 643 -34.41 5.82 -5.63
N VAL A 644 -34.16 6.85 -6.44
CA VAL A 644 -34.65 6.91 -7.83
C VAL A 644 -33.96 5.84 -8.67
N ALA A 645 -32.66 5.65 -8.48
CA ALA A 645 -31.91 4.58 -9.13
C ALA A 645 -32.38 3.19 -8.69
N ILE A 646 -32.65 3.00 -7.39
CA ILE A 646 -33.16 1.74 -6.83
C ILE A 646 -34.53 1.39 -7.42
N GLU A 647 -35.45 2.35 -7.50
CA GLU A 647 -36.77 2.14 -8.11
C GLU A 647 -36.66 1.74 -9.59
N ARG A 648 -35.70 2.33 -10.33
CA ARG A 648 -35.52 2.08 -11.76
C ARG A 648 -34.72 0.82 -12.08
N TYR A 649 -33.66 0.53 -11.34
CA TYR A 649 -32.67 -0.50 -11.67
C TYR A 649 -32.63 -1.66 -10.66
N GLY A 650 -33.25 -1.52 -9.50
CA GLY A 650 -33.16 -2.45 -8.38
C GLY A 650 -32.00 -2.11 -7.43
N TYR A 651 -31.95 -2.82 -6.30
CA TYR A 651 -30.89 -2.66 -5.31
C TYR A 651 -29.61 -3.36 -5.78
N ASN A 652 -28.51 -2.61 -5.89
CA ASN A 652 -27.19 -3.09 -6.29
C ASN A 652 -26.12 -2.34 -5.47
N GLN A 653 -25.57 -3.02 -4.46
CA GLN A 653 -24.66 -2.46 -3.48
C GLN A 653 -23.19 -2.72 -3.85
N LYS A 654 -22.35 -1.68 -3.78
CA LYS A 654 -20.89 -1.79 -3.86
C LYS A 654 -20.29 -1.44 -2.49
N THR A 655 -19.44 -2.31 -1.95
CA THR A 655 -18.71 -2.08 -0.70
C THR A 655 -17.28 -1.65 -1.01
N ILE A 656 -16.82 -0.56 -0.39
CA ILE A 656 -15.50 0.04 -0.59
C ILE A 656 -14.91 0.40 0.78
N ARG A 657 -13.60 0.27 0.92
CA ARG A 657 -12.84 0.78 2.08
C ARG A 657 -12.10 2.03 1.64
N ALA A 658 -12.25 3.13 2.38
CA ALA A 658 -11.62 4.39 2.05
C ALA A 658 -10.27 4.49 2.77
N LEU A 659 -9.19 4.16 2.06
CA LEU A 659 -7.83 4.16 2.60
C LEU A 659 -7.47 5.49 3.26
N GLY A 660 -7.03 5.43 4.52
CA GLY A 660 -6.59 6.61 5.29
C GLY A 660 -7.70 7.63 5.61
N CYS A 661 -8.97 7.30 5.37
CA CYS A 661 -10.10 8.20 5.62
C CYS A 661 -10.51 8.17 7.09
N THR A 662 -10.39 9.31 7.77
CA THR A 662 -10.79 9.47 9.17
C THR A 662 -12.02 10.35 9.40
N SER A 663 -12.64 10.85 8.33
CA SER A 663 -13.85 11.66 8.38
C SER A 663 -15.02 10.95 7.72
N ARG A 664 -16.18 10.99 8.38
CA ARG A 664 -17.44 10.51 7.83
C ARG A 664 -17.84 11.28 6.58
N GLU A 665 -17.63 12.60 6.56
CA GLU A 665 -17.95 13.48 5.44
C GLU A 665 -17.12 13.13 4.20
N GLN A 666 -15.83 12.87 4.38
CA GLN A 666 -14.95 12.39 3.30
C GLN A 666 -15.41 11.04 2.75
N ALA A 667 -15.76 10.09 3.63
CA ALA A 667 -16.30 8.78 3.24
C ALA A 667 -17.62 8.91 2.46
N ARG A 668 -18.52 9.80 2.93
CA ARG A 668 -19.78 10.12 2.26
C ARG A 668 -19.56 10.75 0.89
N ARG A 669 -18.62 11.69 0.78
CA ARG A 669 -18.24 12.32 -0.49
C ARG A 669 -17.72 11.30 -1.48
N LEU A 670 -16.86 10.37 -1.05
CA LEU A 670 -16.35 9.29 -1.88
C LEU A 670 -17.49 8.39 -2.38
N GLY A 671 -18.39 7.94 -1.51
CA GLY A 671 -19.49 7.08 -1.94
C GLY A 671 -20.47 7.79 -2.88
N ARG A 672 -20.71 9.09 -2.68
CA ARG A 672 -21.43 9.92 -3.65
C ARG A 672 -20.69 10.06 -4.97
N TYR A 673 -19.38 10.23 -4.95
CA TYR A 673 -18.56 10.31 -6.15
C TYR A 673 -18.69 9.04 -7.00
N ILE A 674 -18.63 7.88 -6.36
CA ILE A 674 -18.80 6.59 -7.04
C ILE A 674 -20.21 6.43 -7.58
N LEU A 675 -21.23 6.79 -6.80
CA LEU A 675 -22.63 6.68 -7.23
C LEU A 675 -22.94 7.65 -8.39
N GLY A 676 -22.57 8.92 -8.27
CA GLY A 676 -22.74 9.93 -9.32
C GLY A 676 -21.99 9.55 -10.60
N SER A 677 -20.76 9.05 -10.49
CA SER A 677 -20.01 8.56 -11.66
C SER A 677 -20.70 7.38 -12.34
N ASN A 678 -21.18 6.38 -11.59
CA ASN A 678 -21.86 5.22 -12.17
C ASN A 678 -23.22 5.56 -12.80
N GLN A 679 -23.92 6.58 -12.28
CA GLN A 679 -25.25 6.97 -12.74
C GLN A 679 -25.22 7.97 -13.90
N LEU A 680 -24.24 8.87 -13.94
CA LEU A 680 -24.16 9.93 -14.94
C LEU A 680 -23.14 9.64 -16.04
N ASN A 681 -22.00 9.00 -15.73
CA ASN A 681 -20.96 8.72 -16.72
C ASN A 681 -21.24 7.38 -17.45
N THR A 682 -22.37 7.32 -18.13
CA THR A 682 -22.90 6.04 -18.66
C THR A 682 -22.53 5.74 -20.10
N GLU A 683 -21.82 6.64 -20.78
CA GLU A 683 -21.46 6.49 -22.19
C GLU A 683 -19.96 6.67 -22.39
N THR A 684 -19.38 5.79 -23.19
CA THR A 684 -17.99 5.85 -23.65
C THR A 684 -18.00 6.19 -25.14
N VAL A 685 -17.00 6.95 -25.60
CA VAL A 685 -16.74 7.22 -27.00
C VAL A 685 -15.36 6.69 -27.38
N SER A 686 -15.26 6.07 -28.55
CA SER A 686 -14.00 5.63 -29.16
C SER A 686 -13.88 6.21 -30.57
N PHE A 687 -12.73 6.77 -30.90
CA PHE A 687 -12.47 7.36 -32.22
C PHE A 687 -10.96 7.39 -32.53
N SER A 688 -10.62 7.48 -33.82
CA SER A 688 -9.23 7.48 -34.30
C SER A 688 -8.85 8.83 -34.90
N VAL A 689 -7.68 9.35 -34.57
CA VAL A 689 -7.20 10.66 -35.04
C VAL A 689 -5.79 10.58 -35.61
N GLY A 690 -5.43 11.52 -36.47
CA GLY A 690 -4.06 11.67 -36.97
C GLY A 690 -3.16 12.39 -35.96
N THR A 691 -2.20 13.19 -36.43
CA THR A 691 -1.22 13.90 -35.59
C THR A 691 -1.83 14.80 -34.50
N GLU A 692 -3.06 15.28 -34.68
CA GLU A 692 -3.79 16.04 -33.65
C GLU A 692 -4.02 15.23 -32.35
N GLY A 693 -3.94 13.89 -32.40
CA GLY A 693 -4.01 13.02 -31.22
C GLY A 693 -2.74 12.99 -30.36
N ALA A 694 -1.59 13.37 -30.92
CA ALA A 694 -0.32 13.34 -30.18
C ALA A 694 -0.28 14.35 -29.01
N MET A 695 -1.13 15.39 -29.06
CA MET A 695 -1.24 16.41 -28.01
C MET A 695 -2.22 16.02 -26.90
N LEU A 696 -2.91 14.89 -27.06
CA LEU A 696 -3.99 14.49 -26.19
C LEU A 696 -3.43 13.62 -25.06
N LEU A 697 -3.75 13.98 -23.82
CA LEU A 697 -3.34 13.23 -22.64
C LEU A 697 -4.58 12.61 -21.97
N PRO A 698 -4.44 11.45 -21.29
CA PRO A 698 -5.47 10.98 -20.37
C PRO A 698 -5.87 12.12 -19.42
N GLY A 699 -7.17 12.29 -19.15
CA GLY A 699 -7.69 13.38 -18.34
C GLY A 699 -8.09 14.66 -19.09
N ASP A 700 -7.62 14.87 -20.32
CA ASP A 700 -8.08 15.98 -21.17
C ASP A 700 -9.60 15.86 -21.44
N ILE A 701 -10.23 16.98 -21.77
CA ILE A 701 -11.68 17.03 -22.03
C ILE A 701 -11.90 17.27 -23.52
N CYS A 702 -12.47 16.27 -24.19
CA CYS A 702 -12.85 16.37 -25.58
C CYS A 702 -14.27 16.92 -25.72
N LEU A 703 -14.42 17.99 -26.50
CA LEU A 703 -15.70 18.45 -27.02
C LEU A 703 -15.91 17.82 -28.39
N ILE A 704 -16.92 16.95 -28.51
CA ILE A 704 -17.21 16.23 -29.74
C ILE A 704 -18.46 16.82 -30.42
N ALA A 705 -18.28 17.30 -31.65
CA ALA A 705 -19.34 17.74 -32.54
C ALA A 705 -19.66 16.66 -33.57
N ASP A 706 -20.49 15.69 -33.17
CA ASP A 706 -21.01 14.63 -34.04
C ASP A 706 -22.43 14.97 -34.53
N PRO A 707 -22.62 15.21 -35.85
CA PRO A 707 -23.93 15.48 -36.44
C PRO A 707 -24.98 14.38 -36.16
N LEU A 708 -24.58 13.11 -35.98
CA LEU A 708 -25.51 12.02 -35.69
C LEU A 708 -26.15 12.15 -34.30
N LYS A 709 -25.41 12.71 -33.33
CA LYS A 709 -25.88 12.93 -31.97
C LYS A 709 -26.50 14.30 -31.77
N THR A 710 -25.89 15.36 -32.30
CA THR A 710 -26.32 16.75 -32.08
C THR A 710 -27.37 17.21 -33.10
N ARG A 711 -27.50 16.51 -34.25
CA ARG A 711 -28.34 16.89 -35.41
C ARG A 711 -27.99 18.24 -36.04
N ILE A 712 -26.89 18.85 -35.61
CA ILE A 712 -26.37 20.11 -36.12
C ILE A 712 -24.97 19.81 -36.67
N THR A 713 -24.70 20.20 -37.91
CA THR A 713 -23.36 20.18 -38.49
C THR A 713 -22.52 21.32 -37.93
N GLY A 714 -22.31 21.31 -36.61
CA GLY A 714 -21.72 22.38 -35.83
C GLY A 714 -20.21 22.27 -35.67
N GLY A 715 -19.48 21.62 -36.58
CA GLY A 715 -18.02 21.54 -36.50
C GLY A 715 -17.36 21.37 -37.86
N GLY A 716 -16.13 21.86 -37.99
CA GLY A 716 -15.39 21.86 -39.25
C GLY A 716 -14.03 22.56 -39.15
N ARG A 717 -13.53 23.08 -40.28
CA ARG A 717 -12.25 23.83 -40.35
C ARG A 717 -12.44 25.28 -40.78
N ILE A 718 -11.62 26.17 -40.23
CA ILE A 718 -11.64 27.60 -40.54
C ILE A 718 -10.96 27.81 -41.90
N VAL A 719 -11.60 28.59 -42.78
CA VAL A 719 -11.03 28.99 -44.08
C VAL A 719 -10.26 30.29 -43.94
N ALA A 720 -10.86 31.27 -43.28
CA ALA A 720 -10.23 32.56 -43.00
C ALA A 720 -10.86 33.18 -41.74
N GLY A 721 -10.10 34.01 -41.02
CA GLY A 721 -10.57 34.63 -39.78
C GLY A 721 -10.01 36.02 -39.56
N SER A 722 -10.79 36.82 -38.86
CA SER A 722 -10.40 38.06 -38.18
C SER A 722 -10.84 37.95 -36.73
N THR A 723 -10.44 38.90 -35.87
CA THR A 723 -10.84 38.87 -34.45
C THR A 723 -12.35 38.85 -34.23
N ASN A 724 -13.15 39.40 -35.15
CA ASN A 724 -14.60 39.57 -34.97
C ASN A 724 -15.44 38.85 -36.04
N SER A 725 -14.81 38.23 -37.02
CA SER A 725 -15.51 37.47 -38.06
C SER A 725 -14.69 36.27 -38.52
N VAL A 726 -15.33 35.12 -38.62
CA VAL A 726 -14.73 33.84 -39.01
C VAL A 726 -15.49 33.27 -40.21
N ILE A 727 -14.77 32.86 -41.24
CA ILE A 727 -15.30 32.16 -42.42
C ILE A 727 -14.94 30.68 -42.26
N VAL A 728 -15.95 29.83 -42.22
CA VAL A 728 -15.82 28.37 -42.06
C VAL A 728 -15.86 27.63 -43.41
N ASP A 729 -15.52 26.34 -43.40
CA ASP A 729 -15.40 25.47 -44.56
C ASP A 729 -16.72 25.17 -45.30
N ARG A 730 -17.87 25.48 -44.71
CA ARG A 730 -19.19 25.16 -45.26
C ARG A 730 -20.25 26.16 -44.82
N ASP A 731 -21.32 26.28 -45.60
CA ASP A 731 -22.46 27.11 -45.21
C ASP A 731 -23.24 26.43 -44.07
N ILE A 732 -23.49 27.18 -43.00
CA ILE A 732 -24.26 26.70 -41.85
C ILE A 732 -25.68 27.25 -41.94
N THR A 733 -26.59 26.42 -42.44
CA THR A 733 -28.02 26.75 -42.58
C THR A 733 -28.84 26.01 -41.54
N GLY A 734 -29.85 26.67 -40.96
CA GLY A 734 -30.80 26.05 -40.02
C GLY A 734 -30.47 26.23 -38.54
N VAL A 735 -29.46 27.05 -38.21
CA VAL A 735 -29.23 27.51 -36.84
C VAL A 735 -30.10 28.74 -36.57
N ASP A 736 -31.07 28.61 -35.68
CA ASP A 736 -31.88 29.74 -35.22
C ASP A 736 -31.21 30.40 -34.02
N LEU A 737 -30.51 31.51 -34.25
CA LEU A 737 -29.86 32.29 -33.18
C LEU A 737 -30.86 32.90 -32.17
N SER A 738 -32.16 32.90 -32.44
CA SER A 738 -33.18 33.35 -31.48
C SER A 738 -33.58 32.27 -30.46
N SER A 739 -33.17 31.02 -30.70
CA SER A 739 -33.49 29.86 -29.86
C SER A 739 -32.59 29.69 -28.63
N GLY A 740 -31.57 30.54 -28.46
CA GLY A 740 -30.61 30.51 -27.34
C GLY A 740 -29.37 31.34 -27.65
N SER A 741 -28.45 31.50 -26.69
CA SER A 741 -27.16 32.16 -26.95
C SER A 741 -26.20 31.19 -27.63
N TRP A 742 -25.57 31.55 -28.74
CA TRP A 742 -24.62 30.66 -29.43
C TRP A 742 -23.18 31.12 -29.26
N TYR A 743 -22.24 30.18 -29.20
CA TYR A 743 -20.82 30.39 -29.01
C TYR A 743 -20.01 29.57 -30.02
N LEU A 744 -18.95 30.18 -30.53
CA LEU A 744 -17.98 29.52 -31.40
C LEU A 744 -16.72 29.23 -30.59
N TYR A 745 -16.36 27.95 -30.54
CA TYR A 745 -15.10 27.44 -30.02
C TYR A 745 -14.10 27.25 -31.15
N ILE A 746 -12.89 27.77 -30.99
CA ILE A 746 -11.78 27.62 -31.94
C ILE A 746 -10.48 27.39 -31.18
N TYR A 747 -9.41 27.00 -31.86
CA TYR A 747 -8.07 27.07 -31.29
C TYR A 747 -7.42 28.44 -31.55
N GLY A 748 -6.91 29.11 -30.52
CA GLY A 748 -6.04 30.27 -30.69
C GLY A 748 -4.66 29.88 -31.24
N ASN A 749 -3.81 30.87 -31.57
CA ASN A 749 -2.43 30.62 -32.01
C ASN A 749 -1.54 29.99 -30.92
N SER A 750 -2.04 29.94 -29.68
CA SER A 750 -1.45 29.26 -28.52
C SER A 750 -1.83 27.79 -28.40
N GLY A 751 -2.73 27.27 -29.25
CA GLY A 751 -3.27 25.90 -29.13
C GLY A 751 -4.33 25.73 -28.03
N ILE A 752 -4.73 26.83 -27.37
CA ILE A 752 -5.78 26.88 -26.35
C ILE A 752 -7.14 27.12 -27.03
N ALA A 753 -8.19 26.44 -26.55
CA ALA A 753 -9.55 26.69 -27.05
C ALA A 753 -10.07 28.06 -26.58
N GLU A 754 -10.44 28.94 -27.52
CA GLU A 754 -11.10 30.22 -27.26
C GLU A 754 -12.61 30.13 -27.56
N ARG A 755 -13.44 30.71 -26.70
CA ARG A 755 -14.91 30.78 -26.83
C ARG A 755 -15.33 32.22 -27.10
N SER A 756 -16.09 32.46 -28.16
CA SER A 756 -16.67 33.79 -28.42
C SER A 756 -18.15 33.71 -28.76
N HIS A 757 -18.94 34.64 -28.23
CA HIS A 757 -20.39 34.70 -28.49
C HIS A 757 -20.66 35.05 -29.96
N VAL A 758 -21.52 34.28 -30.62
CA VAL A 758 -21.93 34.45 -32.01
C VAL A 758 -23.05 35.48 -32.07
N LYS A 759 -22.81 36.58 -32.78
CA LYS A 759 -23.79 37.67 -32.99
C LYS A 759 -24.66 37.44 -34.22
N ASN A 760 -24.09 36.87 -35.28
CA ASN A 760 -24.78 36.62 -36.53
C ASN A 760 -24.11 35.47 -37.30
N ILE A 761 -24.90 34.73 -38.08
CA ILE A 761 -24.44 33.71 -39.03
C ILE A 761 -25.04 34.05 -40.39
N ALA A 762 -24.21 34.22 -41.40
CA ALA A 762 -24.60 34.49 -42.78
C ALA A 762 -23.89 33.51 -43.72
N GLY A 763 -24.55 32.39 -44.04
CA GLY A 763 -23.94 31.30 -44.81
C GLY A 763 -22.77 30.69 -44.06
N SER A 764 -21.56 30.82 -44.62
CA SER A 764 -20.28 30.39 -44.03
C SER A 764 -19.59 31.47 -43.19
N ALA A 765 -20.14 32.69 -43.12
CA ALA A 765 -19.55 33.79 -42.36
C ALA A 765 -20.21 33.95 -40.99
N PHE A 766 -19.41 33.82 -39.94
CA PHE A 766 -19.77 34.03 -38.54
C PHE A 766 -19.31 35.41 -38.10
N THR A 767 -20.17 36.18 -37.44
CA THR A 767 -19.81 37.41 -36.74
C THR A 767 -19.83 37.13 -35.25
N VAL A 768 -18.71 37.36 -34.56
CA VAL A 768 -18.56 37.05 -33.13
C VAL A 768 -18.24 38.31 -32.30
N SER A 769 -18.35 38.19 -30.98
CA SER A 769 -18.02 39.28 -30.05
C SER A 769 -16.55 39.67 -30.09
N GLY A 770 -15.65 38.72 -30.38
CA GLY A 770 -14.21 38.94 -30.45
C GLY A 770 -13.44 37.70 -29.98
N PHE A 771 -12.33 37.39 -30.65
CA PHE A 771 -11.28 36.48 -30.19
C PHE A 771 -10.05 37.28 -29.77
N ASN A 772 -9.25 36.74 -28.86
CA ASN A 772 -8.02 37.39 -28.40
C ASN A 772 -6.92 37.31 -29.46
N ASN A 773 -6.93 36.23 -30.24
CA ASN A 773 -6.03 36.01 -31.35
C ASN A 773 -6.80 35.91 -32.67
N ILE A 774 -6.14 36.24 -33.78
CA ILE A 774 -6.72 36.07 -35.12
C ILE A 774 -6.80 34.56 -35.41
N PRO A 775 -7.99 34.00 -35.71
CA PRO A 775 -8.12 32.59 -36.08
C PRO A 775 -7.38 32.30 -37.39
N THR A 776 -6.67 31.19 -37.46
CA THR A 776 -5.87 30.79 -38.62
C THR A 776 -6.56 29.71 -39.46
N THR A 777 -6.21 29.65 -40.74
CA THR A 777 -6.75 28.66 -41.67
C THR A 777 -6.45 27.23 -41.22
N ASN A 778 -7.36 26.30 -41.50
CA ASN A 778 -7.35 24.87 -41.13
C ASN A 778 -7.51 24.54 -39.64
N GLN A 779 -7.65 25.55 -38.77
CA GLN A 779 -8.00 25.31 -37.37
C GLN A 779 -9.41 24.74 -37.22
N MET A 780 -9.59 23.92 -36.20
CA MET A 780 -10.90 23.38 -35.86
C MET A 780 -11.81 24.46 -35.30
N TRP A 781 -13.08 24.41 -35.68
CA TRP A 781 -14.15 25.18 -35.06
C TRP A 781 -15.29 24.26 -34.64
N ILE A 782 -15.93 24.61 -33.52
CA ILE A 782 -17.17 23.99 -33.05
C ILE A 782 -18.15 25.08 -32.64
N LEU A 783 -19.36 25.03 -33.17
CA LEU A 783 -20.49 25.91 -32.84
C LEU A 783 -21.37 25.25 -31.79
N VAL A 784 -21.62 25.96 -30.68
CA VAL A 784 -22.32 25.46 -29.50
C VAL A 784 -23.43 26.43 -29.09
N ASN A 785 -24.64 25.96 -28.79
CA ASN A 785 -25.67 26.76 -28.10
C ASN A 785 -25.42 26.67 -26.58
N GLU A 786 -25.61 27.76 -25.82
CA GLU A 786 -25.47 27.88 -24.36
C GLU A 786 -26.45 26.99 -23.61
N ASP A 787 -27.71 26.95 -24.07
CA ASP A 787 -28.74 26.09 -23.49
C ASP A 787 -28.48 24.60 -23.81
N ASP A 788 -27.75 24.33 -24.90
CA ASP A 788 -27.23 23.02 -25.28
C ASP A 788 -25.75 22.82 -24.91
N GLU A 789 -25.13 23.72 -24.14
CA GLU A 789 -23.70 23.62 -23.78
C GLU A 789 -23.48 22.45 -22.80
N ASN A 790 -24.58 22.02 -22.15
CA ASN A 790 -24.71 20.77 -21.40
C ASN A 790 -25.10 19.55 -22.27
N VAL A 791 -25.50 19.76 -23.53
CA VAL A 791 -25.87 18.72 -24.51
C VAL A 791 -24.71 18.39 -25.46
N PHE A 792 -23.77 19.31 -25.69
CA PHE A 792 -22.48 18.95 -26.29
C PHE A 792 -21.75 17.97 -25.37
N ARG A 793 -21.56 16.77 -25.91
CA ARG A 793 -21.06 15.66 -25.14
C ARG A 793 -19.57 15.86 -24.91
N ARG A 794 -19.25 16.22 -23.68
CA ARG A 794 -17.89 16.28 -23.20
C ARG A 794 -17.48 14.88 -22.83
N TYR A 795 -16.32 14.45 -23.32
CA TYR A 795 -15.75 13.18 -22.94
C TYR A 795 -14.41 13.43 -22.29
N ARG A 796 -14.25 12.95 -21.06
CA ARG A 796 -12.94 12.90 -20.42
C ARG A 796 -12.18 11.75 -21.00
N VAL A 797 -11.03 12.05 -21.60
CA VAL A 797 -10.12 11.06 -22.16
C VAL A 797 -9.73 10.09 -21.06
N GLN A 798 -9.97 8.82 -21.30
CA GLN A 798 -9.45 7.75 -20.47
C GLN A 798 -8.10 7.33 -21.01
N SER A 799 -8.04 6.95 -22.29
CA SER A 799 -6.83 6.39 -22.92
C SER A 799 -6.53 7.01 -24.26
N VAL A 800 -5.24 7.09 -24.55
CA VAL A 800 -4.69 7.45 -25.85
C VAL A 800 -3.67 6.38 -26.20
N LYS A 801 -3.86 5.72 -27.33
CA LYS A 801 -2.95 4.68 -27.81
C LYS A 801 -2.42 5.05 -29.17
N GLU A 802 -1.11 5.16 -29.29
CA GLU A 802 -0.43 5.36 -30.56
C GLU A 802 -0.28 4.04 -31.31
N ASN A 803 -0.72 4.01 -32.57
CA ASN A 803 -0.47 2.92 -33.49
C ASN A 803 0.74 3.23 -34.39
N SER A 804 1.38 2.20 -34.95
CA SER A 804 2.62 2.29 -35.74
C SER A 804 2.57 3.22 -36.97
N ASN A 805 1.37 3.68 -37.35
CA ASN A 805 1.12 4.47 -38.56
C ASN A 805 0.92 5.97 -38.26
N GLY A 806 1.21 6.42 -37.03
CA GLY A 806 0.95 7.81 -36.60
C GLY A 806 -0.53 8.12 -36.40
N VAL A 807 -1.33 7.07 -36.17
CA VAL A 807 -2.76 7.13 -35.83
C VAL A 807 -2.91 6.91 -34.34
N TYR A 808 -3.74 7.71 -33.69
CA TYR A 808 -4.01 7.61 -32.26
C TYR A 808 -5.46 7.15 -32.04
N GLU A 809 -5.63 6.05 -31.33
CA GLU A 809 -6.92 5.58 -30.83
C GLU A 809 -7.21 6.27 -29.50
N VAL A 810 -8.33 7.00 -29.44
CA VAL A 810 -8.77 7.73 -28.26
C VAL A 810 -10.04 7.10 -27.71
N THR A 811 -10.05 6.82 -26.41
CA THR A 811 -11.25 6.41 -25.68
C THR A 811 -11.54 7.40 -24.58
N GLY A 812 -12.77 7.90 -24.52
CA GLY A 812 -13.22 8.86 -23.52
C GLY A 812 -14.55 8.47 -22.89
N VAL A 813 -14.77 8.90 -21.65
CA VAL A 813 -16.01 8.65 -20.90
C VAL A 813 -16.77 9.95 -20.73
N SER A 814 -18.09 9.91 -20.86
CA SER A 814 -18.95 11.09 -20.76
C SER A 814 -18.70 11.84 -19.46
N TYR A 815 -18.56 13.16 -19.56
CA TYR A 815 -18.32 14.06 -18.45
C TYR A 815 -19.46 15.06 -18.33
N THR A 816 -20.07 15.15 -17.14
CA THR A 816 -21.09 16.17 -16.81
C THR A 816 -20.72 16.93 -15.53
N HIS A 817 -21.17 18.18 -15.45
CA HIS A 817 -21.04 19.01 -14.25
C HIS A 817 -21.99 18.56 -13.13
N ASP A 818 -23.15 18.01 -13.45
CA ASP A 818 -24.19 17.61 -12.48
C ASP A 818 -23.67 16.58 -11.46
N LYS A 819 -22.65 15.80 -11.87
CA LYS A 819 -21.93 14.89 -10.98
C LYS A 819 -21.37 15.62 -9.77
N TRP A 820 -20.78 16.79 -9.97
CA TRP A 820 -20.13 17.53 -8.91
C TRP A 820 -21.12 18.26 -8.01
N ASP A 821 -22.25 18.69 -8.56
CA ASP A 821 -23.35 19.28 -7.79
C ASP A 821 -23.96 18.26 -6.80
N TYR A 822 -24.01 16.99 -7.20
CA TYR A 822 -24.37 15.88 -6.31
C TYR A 822 -23.29 15.58 -5.26
N VAL A 823 -22.02 15.55 -5.67
CA VAL A 823 -20.90 15.13 -4.81
C VAL A 823 -20.56 16.18 -3.75
N ASP A 824 -20.42 17.44 -4.15
CA ASP A 824 -19.96 18.53 -3.30
C ASP A 824 -21.11 19.38 -2.73
N ASP A 825 -22.16 19.65 -3.52
CA ASP A 825 -23.23 20.59 -3.15
C ASP A 825 -24.48 19.91 -2.54
N ASN A 826 -24.43 18.58 -2.34
CA ASN A 826 -25.52 17.76 -1.77
C ASN A 826 -26.84 17.82 -2.54
N GLN A 827 -26.83 18.18 -3.82
CA GLN A 827 -28.04 18.16 -4.65
C GLN A 827 -28.49 16.72 -4.93
N GLU A 828 -29.73 16.51 -5.38
CA GLU A 828 -30.18 15.20 -5.87
C GLU A 828 -29.66 14.97 -7.29
N LEU A 829 -29.42 13.70 -7.67
CA LEU A 829 -29.03 13.38 -9.04
C LEU A 829 -30.16 13.72 -10.00
N ASP A 830 -29.92 14.69 -10.88
CA ASP A 830 -30.80 14.95 -12.01
C ASP A 830 -30.50 13.93 -13.12
N TYR A 831 -31.44 13.03 -13.34
CA TYR A 831 -31.39 12.06 -14.45
C TYR A 831 -31.80 12.68 -15.80
N GLY A 832 -31.92 14.01 -15.84
CA GLY A 832 -32.65 14.76 -16.84
C GLY A 832 -34.16 14.54 -16.69
N LYS A 833 -34.96 15.54 -17.08
CA LYS A 833 -36.37 15.27 -17.41
C LYS A 833 -36.36 14.17 -18.46
N ALA A 834 -36.85 12.98 -18.11
CA ALA A 834 -37.11 11.92 -19.07
C ALA A 834 -37.80 12.59 -20.24
N THR A 835 -37.09 12.71 -21.38
CA THR A 835 -37.58 13.48 -22.52
C THR A 835 -39.03 13.06 -22.70
N THR A 836 -39.94 13.99 -22.46
CA THR A 836 -41.35 13.80 -22.77
C THR A 836 -41.32 13.24 -24.17
N SER A 837 -41.80 12.00 -24.34
CA SER A 837 -41.79 11.29 -25.62
C SER A 837 -42.10 12.30 -26.71
N TYR A 838 -41.10 12.76 -27.46
CA TYR A 838 -41.32 13.69 -28.55
C TYR A 838 -42.21 12.89 -29.48
N LYS A 839 -43.50 13.25 -29.53
CA LYS A 839 -44.45 12.62 -30.44
C LYS A 839 -43.79 12.70 -31.79
N ARG A 840 -43.45 11.54 -32.35
CA ARG A 840 -42.95 11.39 -33.70
C ARG A 840 -43.93 12.16 -34.58
N ASN A 841 -43.57 13.34 -35.06
CA ASN A 841 -44.40 14.05 -36.02
C ASN A 841 -44.43 13.12 -37.23
N LYS A 842 -45.60 12.50 -37.45
CA LYS A 842 -45.82 11.67 -38.63
C LYS A 842 -45.58 12.57 -39.83
N ASN A 843 -44.58 12.24 -40.63
CA ASN A 843 -44.42 12.83 -41.95
C ASN A 843 -45.73 12.57 -42.72
N PRO A 844 -46.50 13.60 -43.13
CA PRO A 844 -47.81 13.42 -43.74
C PRO A 844 -47.76 12.71 -45.12
N GLY A 845 -46.56 12.50 -45.68
CA GLY A 845 -46.35 11.84 -46.97
C GLY A 845 -46.17 10.32 -46.95
N LEU A 846 -45.97 9.67 -45.79
CA LEU A 846 -45.72 8.22 -45.72
C LEU A 846 -46.94 7.49 -45.14
N ASN A 847 -47.75 6.92 -46.03
CA ASN A 847 -48.85 6.04 -45.64
C ASN A 847 -48.31 4.61 -45.43
N PRO A 848 -48.19 4.12 -44.19
CA PRO A 848 -47.61 2.81 -43.88
C PRO A 848 -48.40 1.63 -44.47
N LYS A 849 -49.64 1.84 -44.95
CA LYS A 849 -50.45 0.81 -45.63
C LYS A 849 -50.07 0.59 -47.09
N LYS A 850 -49.15 1.35 -47.67
CA LYS A 850 -48.69 1.21 -49.07
C LYS A 850 -47.29 0.62 -49.23
N ILE A 851 -46.65 0.22 -48.14
CA ILE A 851 -45.30 -0.36 -48.17
C ILE A 851 -45.44 -1.89 -48.25
N ASN A 852 -45.39 -2.44 -49.47
CA ASN A 852 -45.29 -3.88 -49.69
C ASN A 852 -43.82 -4.28 -49.68
N PHE A 853 -43.40 -5.03 -48.66
CA PHE A 853 -42.12 -5.73 -48.69
C PHE A 853 -42.31 -7.10 -49.36
N SER A 854 -41.72 -7.31 -50.53
CA SER A 854 -41.60 -8.65 -51.11
C SER A 854 -40.24 -9.22 -50.75
N ILE A 855 -40.22 -10.26 -49.90
CA ILE A 855 -39.01 -11.05 -49.62
C ILE A 855 -38.81 -11.97 -50.83
N ARG A 856 -37.77 -11.72 -51.64
CA ARG A 856 -37.28 -12.71 -52.61
C ARG A 856 -36.31 -13.63 -51.89
N ASN A 857 -36.74 -14.84 -51.58
CA ASN A 857 -35.80 -15.91 -51.24
C ASN A 857 -35.11 -16.34 -52.54
N LEU A 858 -33.82 -16.07 -52.66
CA LEU A 858 -32.98 -16.67 -53.69
C LEU A 858 -32.58 -18.06 -53.18
N GLU A 859 -33.21 -19.10 -53.75
CA GLU A 859 -32.66 -20.45 -53.71
C GLU A 859 -31.58 -20.56 -54.80
N THR A 860 -30.31 -20.51 -54.39
CA THR A 860 -29.21 -21.48 -54.68
C THR A 860 -27.86 -20.88 -54.31
#